data_AF-A0AAD6UX73-F1
#
_entry.id   AF-A0AAD6UX73-F1
#
_cell.length_a   1.000
_cell.length_b   1.000
_cell.length_c   1.000
_cell.angle_alpha   90.00
_cell.angle_beta   90.00
_cell.angle_gamma   90.00
#
_symmetry.space_group_name_H-M   'P 1'
#
loop_
_entity.id
_entity.type
_entity.pdbx_description
1 polymer ?
#
loop_
_entity_poly.entity_id
_entity_poly.type
_entity_poly.pdbx_seq_one_letter_code
_entity_poly.pdbx_strand_id
1 'polypeptide(L)'
;MPPRHFLIWVGIFHLWSTWLAAGLNPQTFFPPAVPLAVRSPTFNCWLGLRNGSNPMSTWPQFWNGNHTLMWSGYIKVDGVAWHWLGDPALGNTSTWLSTTITPTRTVVAVQAGPMLLNVTFLSPVEPSDWARQSFPFSYVYVDGASADGKTHSIQLYADITGQWVTKSLDTIIQWQTNQTANAVYHLVTSSSPTSVFQDMAEDSIAFHAMALPNRQSVIGNDFTLRSQVVNGSGITLVSDFPGQLGSVASSPTQVPAFAHAMDLGTTDTISSIAWAVGVVRDPVVTYAGVSRYSYYRSQYATTEDAIDAFVTDFSSARDRALQLDQKLLQDAGRVSNNYADLVSLATRQTMAGVEITVSKNDTGEWNTSDVMAFMKDVGSSQRVSPTEMIYAAMPALVYLNASIIGPLLEPLLQFQNSSQYGNPYAAPDLGGPYPAAPGNAGNNSVYGIENSGNMLILVLAHARTTGDGSLIAKYYNLLKRWADYLATNSLIPSQQIPADARDTHLTQNHTNMTNLAIKGIIAVQAMSEISRIMGDAPQAQQYESTAKALVKSWTTLAASSGKIRWSYGDSSSSGLMYNFMADKLLQLNLLPFTVSDLLNQHSVEMLLVPTFGFPLSSDSAYTRSDWSLFSATVAANSTTRDLLIDGVHKRASFNSLASLGAFSNVYNVRTGLGGTPLAYPNGFSR
;
A
#
# COMPACT_ATOMS: atom_id res chain seq x y z
N MET A 1 -25.94 31.35 50.13
CA MET A 1 -25.36 31.55 48.78
C MET A 1 -24.02 32.24 48.98
N PRO A 2 -22.90 31.51 48.85
CA PRO A 2 -22.12 31.42 47.60
C PRO A 2 -21.83 29.95 47.17
N PRO A 3 -21.16 29.71 46.02
CA PRO A 3 -21.28 28.46 45.25
C PRO A 3 -20.26 27.37 45.60
N ARG A 4 -20.69 26.12 45.37
CA ARG A 4 -19.89 24.89 45.40
C ARG A 4 -19.33 24.63 44.00
N HIS A 5 -18.01 24.64 43.86
CA HIS A 5 -17.30 23.91 42.81
C HIS A 5 -16.07 23.28 43.46
N PHE A 6 -15.99 21.96 43.49
CA PHE A 6 -14.78 21.15 43.37
C PHE A 6 -15.19 19.66 43.47
N LEU A 7 -14.44 18.80 42.76
CA LEU A 7 -14.62 17.35 42.56
C LEU A 7 -15.42 16.97 41.31
N ILE A 8 -14.71 16.87 40.18
CA ILE A 8 -14.66 15.71 39.26
C ILE A 8 -13.40 15.96 38.40
N TRP A 9 -12.25 15.37 38.75
CA TRP A 9 -11.06 15.27 37.87
C TRP A 9 -10.07 14.17 38.34
N VAL A 10 -10.58 13.04 38.85
CA VAL A 10 -9.72 11.90 39.26
C VAL A 10 -10.00 10.62 38.42
N GLY A 11 -10.90 10.69 37.43
CA GLY A 11 -11.34 9.50 36.67
C GLY A 11 -10.61 9.17 35.36
N ILE A 12 -9.70 10.02 34.87
CA ILE A 12 -9.13 9.88 33.50
C ILE A 12 -7.70 9.28 33.49
N PHE A 13 -6.97 9.34 34.61
CA PHE A 13 -5.59 8.84 34.68
C PHE A 13 -5.45 7.31 34.73
N HIS A 14 -6.52 6.57 35.08
CA HIS A 14 -6.48 5.10 35.16
C HIS A 14 -6.83 4.37 33.85
N LEU A 15 -7.21 5.08 32.78
CA LEU A 15 -7.52 4.47 31.48
C LEU A 15 -6.30 4.42 30.53
N TRP A 16 -5.22 5.13 30.84
CA TRP A 16 -4.00 5.15 30.03
C TRP A 16 -3.02 4.03 30.42
N SER A 17 -2.92 3.70 31.71
CA SER A 17 -2.11 2.57 32.20
C SER A 17 -2.67 1.21 31.77
N THR A 18 -3.96 1.12 31.46
CA THR A 18 -4.56 -0.13 30.97
C THR A 18 -4.11 -0.51 29.57
N TRP A 19 -3.59 0.39 28.71
CA TRP A 19 -3.15 -0.01 27.36
C TRP A 19 -1.71 -0.52 27.29
N LEU A 20 -0.82 -0.10 28.20
CA LEU A 20 0.54 -0.64 28.30
C LEU A 20 0.59 -1.97 29.07
N ALA A 21 -0.42 -2.27 29.90
CA ALA A 21 -0.52 -3.50 30.69
C ALA A 21 -1.68 -4.44 30.30
N ALA A 22 -2.62 -4.04 29.43
CA ALA A 22 -3.65 -4.95 28.92
C ALA A 22 -3.04 -5.93 27.93
N GLY A 23 -2.57 -7.06 28.47
CA GLY A 23 -2.41 -8.32 27.76
C GLY A 23 -1.49 -8.23 26.56
N LEU A 24 -0.26 -8.70 26.75
CA LEU A 24 0.45 -9.40 25.69
C LEU A 24 -0.43 -10.59 25.24
N ASN A 25 -1.48 -10.33 24.45
CA ASN A 25 -2.08 -11.38 23.65
C ASN A 25 -0.93 -11.90 22.81
N PRO A 26 -0.66 -13.22 22.85
CA PRO A 26 0.43 -13.78 22.08
C PRO A 26 0.25 -13.36 20.63
N GLN A 27 1.25 -12.69 20.05
CA GLN A 27 1.22 -12.31 18.65
C GLN A 27 0.97 -13.58 17.83
N THR A 28 -0.07 -13.58 17.00
CA THR A 28 -0.46 -14.75 16.18
C THR A 28 -0.13 -14.56 14.70
N PHE A 29 0.26 -13.34 14.31
CA PHE A 29 0.55 -12.97 12.93
C PHE A 29 1.97 -12.42 12.81
N PHE A 30 2.83 -13.11 12.06
CA PHE A 30 4.26 -12.81 11.91
C PHE A 30 4.65 -12.72 10.44
N PRO A 31 4.36 -11.61 9.76
CA PRO A 31 4.86 -11.43 8.41
C PRO A 31 6.39 -11.26 8.39
N PRO A 32 7.08 -11.80 7.36
CA PRO A 32 8.55 -11.70 7.23
C PRO A 32 9.09 -10.27 7.23
N ALA A 33 8.28 -9.31 6.78
CA ALA A 33 8.56 -7.89 6.89
C ALA A 33 7.28 -7.11 7.19
N VAL A 34 7.43 -6.02 7.95
CA VAL A 34 6.33 -5.10 8.28
C VAL A 34 6.61 -3.70 7.75
N PRO A 35 5.57 -2.98 7.30
CA PRO A 35 5.75 -1.62 6.81
C PRO A 35 6.03 -0.67 7.99
N LEU A 36 7.09 0.13 7.89
CA LEU A 36 7.35 1.23 8.82
C LEU A 36 6.83 2.55 8.24
N ALA A 37 7.19 2.86 7.00
CA ALA A 37 6.75 4.08 6.35
C ALA A 37 6.44 3.82 4.87
N VAL A 38 5.16 3.72 4.53
CA VAL A 38 4.66 3.37 3.19
C VAL A 38 3.59 4.39 2.79
N ARG A 39 3.95 5.35 1.92
CA ARG A 39 3.11 6.52 1.60
C ARG A 39 3.01 6.87 0.12
N SER A 40 3.95 6.41 -0.70
CA SER A 40 3.90 6.55 -2.15
C SER A 40 4.64 5.36 -2.80
N PRO A 41 4.62 5.20 -4.13
CA PRO A 41 5.43 4.17 -4.80
C PRO A 41 6.94 4.33 -4.60
N THR A 42 7.39 5.52 -4.17
CA THR A 42 8.80 5.86 -3.97
C THR A 42 9.18 5.93 -2.49
N PHE A 43 8.22 6.09 -1.60
CA PHE A 43 8.41 6.07 -0.16
C PHE A 43 7.92 4.74 0.44
N ASN A 44 8.84 3.78 0.56
CA ASN A 44 8.58 2.41 1.02
C ASN A 44 9.69 1.88 1.95
N CYS A 45 9.51 2.05 3.26
CA CYS A 45 10.42 1.57 4.31
C CYS A 45 9.80 0.41 5.10
N TRP A 46 10.57 -0.66 5.28
CA TRP A 46 10.12 -1.95 5.81
C TRP A 46 11.10 -2.52 6.84
N LEU A 47 10.60 -3.19 7.87
CA LEU A 47 11.40 -3.86 8.89
C LEU A 47 11.27 -5.38 8.74
N GLY A 48 12.39 -6.09 8.67
CA GLY A 48 12.39 -7.55 8.67
C GLY A 48 12.08 -8.11 10.06
N LEU A 49 11.18 -9.09 10.15
CA LEU A 49 10.81 -9.78 11.40
C LEU A 49 11.12 -11.28 11.35
N ARG A 50 12.14 -11.69 10.58
CA ARG A 50 12.46 -13.10 10.31
C ARG A 50 12.59 -13.94 11.58
N ASN A 51 12.22 -15.21 11.50
CA ASN A 51 12.44 -16.13 12.61
C ASN A 51 13.93 -16.13 13.02
N GLY A 52 14.21 -15.89 14.30
CA GLY A 52 15.57 -15.75 14.84
C GLY A 52 16.23 -14.38 14.65
N SER A 53 15.56 -13.40 14.01
CA SER A 53 16.05 -12.02 13.96
C SER A 53 15.54 -11.21 15.16
N ASN A 54 16.37 -10.28 15.65
CA ASN A 54 15.94 -9.25 16.59
C ASN A 54 15.63 -7.97 15.80
N PRO A 55 14.37 -7.52 15.71
CA PRO A 55 14.02 -6.30 15.00
C PRO A 55 14.70 -5.04 15.55
N MET A 56 15.21 -5.09 16.79
CA MET A 56 15.92 -4.00 17.46
C MET A 56 17.40 -3.89 17.07
N SER A 57 17.90 -4.84 16.28
CA SER A 57 19.30 -4.90 15.83
C SER A 57 19.34 -5.21 14.33
N THR A 58 18.43 -4.61 13.57
CA THR A 58 18.39 -4.73 12.13
C THR A 58 18.03 -3.40 11.51
N TRP A 59 18.61 -3.12 10.34
CA TRP A 59 18.25 -1.95 9.59
C TRP A 59 16.91 -2.12 8.87
N PRO A 60 16.04 -1.10 8.89
CA PRO A 60 14.98 -0.99 7.91
C PRO A 60 15.54 -1.05 6.48
N GLN A 61 14.78 -1.67 5.61
CA GLN A 61 15.13 -1.84 4.20
C GLN A 61 14.06 -1.19 3.33
N PHE A 62 14.44 -0.87 2.10
CA PHE A 62 13.48 -0.63 1.03
C PHE A 62 12.69 -1.91 0.73
N TRP A 63 11.52 -1.80 0.11
CA TRP A 63 10.57 -2.92 -0.03
C TRP A 63 11.15 -4.22 -0.63
N ASN A 64 12.15 -4.10 -1.51
CA ASN A 64 12.78 -5.22 -2.20
C ASN A 64 13.88 -5.91 -1.38
N GLY A 65 14.21 -5.39 -0.20
CA GLY A 65 15.24 -5.94 0.68
C GLY A 65 16.68 -5.75 0.19
N ASN A 66 16.90 -5.02 -0.91
CA ASN A 66 18.22 -4.83 -1.53
C ASN A 66 18.86 -3.47 -1.19
N HIS A 67 18.17 -2.64 -0.41
CA HIS A 67 18.64 -1.32 -0.06
C HIS A 67 18.34 -1.00 1.39
N THR A 68 19.38 -0.62 2.12
CA THR A 68 19.31 -0.32 3.55
C THR A 68 18.92 1.15 3.76
N LEU A 69 17.85 1.37 4.50
CA LEU A 69 17.41 2.69 4.95
C LEU A 69 17.86 2.84 6.41
N MET A 70 19.05 3.41 6.64
CA MET A 70 19.60 3.55 7.99
C MET A 70 18.76 4.57 8.77
N TRP A 71 17.76 4.06 9.48
CA TRP A 71 16.92 4.79 10.42
C TRP A 71 17.23 4.27 11.81
N SER A 72 17.69 5.14 12.70
CA SER A 72 18.03 4.75 14.06
C SER A 72 17.25 5.50 15.13
N GLY A 73 17.10 4.87 16.29
CA GLY A 73 16.31 5.38 17.40
C GLY A 73 16.84 4.93 18.76
N TYR A 74 16.91 5.87 19.70
CA TYR A 74 17.36 5.63 21.08
C TYR A 74 16.45 6.28 22.12
N ILE A 75 16.43 5.68 23.31
CA ILE A 75 15.99 6.29 24.55
C ILE A 75 17.15 6.24 25.56
N LYS A 76 17.37 7.31 26.32
CA LYS A 76 18.29 7.31 27.46
C LYS A 76 17.46 7.40 28.73
N VAL A 77 17.65 6.44 29.63
CA VAL A 77 16.94 6.31 30.90
C VAL A 77 17.96 6.33 32.02
N ASP A 78 17.89 7.33 32.89
CA ASP A 78 18.83 7.52 34.02
C ASP A 78 20.31 7.42 33.60
N GLY A 79 20.64 8.07 32.49
CA GLY A 79 22.01 8.08 31.95
C GLY A 79 22.37 6.87 31.08
N VAL A 80 21.55 5.81 31.06
CA VAL A 80 21.81 4.58 30.29
C VAL A 80 21.05 4.63 28.96
N ALA A 81 21.77 4.53 27.84
CA ALA A 81 21.17 4.53 26.51
C ALA A 81 20.72 3.13 26.07
N TRP A 82 19.50 3.07 25.54
CA TRP A 82 18.85 1.88 25.00
C TRP A 82 18.39 2.16 23.57
N HIS A 83 18.78 1.27 22.68
CA HIS A 83 18.47 1.35 21.26
C HIS A 83 17.16 0.62 20.94
N TRP A 84 16.31 1.21 20.08
CA TRP A 84 14.99 0.64 19.71
C TRP A 84 14.76 0.47 18.19
N LEU A 85 15.69 0.89 17.32
CA LEU A 85 15.66 0.61 15.87
C LEU A 85 17.02 0.90 15.23
N GLY A 86 17.55 0.01 14.38
CA GLY A 86 18.82 0.20 13.62
C GLY A 86 19.92 -0.85 13.88
N ASP A 87 21.12 -0.69 13.30
CA ASP A 87 22.28 -1.59 13.53
C ASP A 87 23.65 -1.00 13.05
N PRO A 88 24.81 -1.07 13.73
CA PRO A 88 25.04 -1.63 15.04
C PRO A 88 24.33 -0.81 16.10
N ALA A 89 23.67 -1.51 17.01
CA ALA A 89 23.22 -0.91 18.26
C ALA A 89 24.46 -0.51 19.08
N LEU A 90 24.65 0.79 19.33
CA LEU A 90 25.62 1.27 20.31
C LEU A 90 24.97 1.29 21.70
N GLY A 91 25.71 0.98 22.76
CA GLY A 91 25.13 0.87 24.11
C GLY A 91 24.26 -0.37 24.29
N ASN A 92 23.13 -0.26 24.99
CA ASN A 92 22.24 -1.40 25.25
C ASN A 92 21.17 -1.56 24.18
N THR A 93 20.83 -2.80 23.81
CA THR A 93 19.66 -3.07 22.97
C THR A 93 18.41 -3.23 23.83
N SER A 94 17.31 -2.57 23.45
CA SER A 94 16.02 -2.76 24.11
C SER A 94 15.50 -4.18 23.90
N THR A 95 14.78 -4.72 24.88
CA THR A 95 14.15 -6.04 24.76
C THR A 95 12.88 -5.92 23.93
N TRP A 96 12.82 -6.59 22.77
CA TRP A 96 11.60 -6.69 21.97
C TRP A 96 10.55 -7.54 22.68
N LEU A 97 9.32 -7.03 22.80
CA LEU A 97 8.21 -7.72 23.46
C LEU A 97 7.17 -8.24 22.46
N SER A 98 6.76 -7.40 21.51
CA SER A 98 5.78 -7.78 20.48
C SER A 98 5.78 -6.78 19.32
N THR A 99 5.26 -7.21 18.17
CA THR A 99 4.90 -6.32 17.06
C THR A 99 3.42 -6.45 16.73
N THR A 100 2.70 -5.32 16.71
CA THR A 100 1.29 -5.25 16.32
C THR A 100 1.16 -4.49 15.02
N ILE A 101 0.42 -5.06 14.07
CA ILE A 101 0.15 -4.43 12.77
C ILE A 101 -1.33 -4.09 12.73
N THR A 102 -1.60 -2.86 12.33
CA THR A 102 -2.94 -2.34 12.08
C THR A 102 -2.98 -1.74 10.66
N PRO A 103 -4.16 -1.43 10.12
CA PRO A 103 -4.29 -0.86 8.78
C PRO A 103 -3.43 0.38 8.53
N THR A 104 -3.19 1.22 9.53
CA THR A 104 -2.42 2.48 9.41
C THR A 104 -1.12 2.50 10.21
N ARG A 105 -0.98 1.66 11.25
CA ARG A 105 0.22 1.64 12.12
C ARG A 105 0.92 0.29 12.22
N THR A 106 2.23 0.33 12.45
CA THR A 106 3.03 -0.76 13.00
C THR A 106 3.51 -0.32 14.38
N VAL A 107 3.19 -1.08 15.43
CA VAL A 107 3.55 -0.78 16.81
C VAL A 107 4.55 -1.83 17.28
N VAL A 108 5.73 -1.39 17.71
CA VAL A 108 6.75 -2.26 18.29
C VAL A 108 6.84 -1.97 19.78
N ALA A 109 6.43 -2.94 20.60
CA ALA A 109 6.53 -2.86 22.04
C ALA A 109 7.92 -3.32 22.49
N VAL A 110 8.59 -2.50 23.29
CA VAL A 110 9.97 -2.75 23.75
C VAL A 110 10.13 -2.39 25.22
N GLN A 111 11.06 -3.05 25.91
CA GLN A 111 11.50 -2.69 27.24
C GLN A 111 12.92 -2.12 27.19
N ALA A 112 13.08 -0.88 27.68
CA ALA A 112 14.34 -0.15 27.78
C ALA A 112 14.64 0.14 29.25
N GLY A 113 15.39 -0.75 29.90
CA GLY A 113 15.63 -0.68 31.34
C GLY A 113 14.32 -0.67 32.14
N PRO A 114 14.05 0.36 32.97
CA PRO A 114 12.82 0.47 33.73
C PRO A 114 11.64 1.05 32.93
N MET A 115 11.77 1.33 31.63
CA MET A 115 10.69 1.87 30.80
C MET A 115 10.11 0.82 29.85
N LEU A 116 8.79 0.74 29.78
CA LEU A 116 8.04 0.04 28.72
C LEU A 116 7.63 1.06 27.67
N LEU A 117 7.96 0.81 26.40
CA LEU A 117 7.71 1.72 25.30
C LEU A 117 6.88 1.05 24.20
N ASN A 118 6.02 1.83 23.57
CA ASN A 118 5.44 1.55 22.27
C ASN A 118 6.05 2.50 21.24
N VAL A 119 6.90 1.98 20.36
CA VAL A 119 7.41 2.71 19.20
C VAL A 119 6.43 2.47 18.05
N THR A 120 5.67 3.50 17.68
CA THR A 120 4.64 3.40 16.66
C THR A 120 5.04 4.11 15.39
N PHE A 121 5.05 3.36 14.29
CA PHE A 121 5.23 3.86 12.95
C PHE A 121 3.86 4.03 12.31
N LEU A 122 3.47 5.28 12.06
CA LEU A 122 2.17 5.66 11.51
C LEU A 122 2.36 6.19 10.09
N SER A 123 1.81 5.47 9.11
CA SER A 123 1.62 5.97 7.75
C SER A 123 0.15 6.35 7.59
N PRO A 124 -0.21 7.65 7.64
CA PRO A 124 -1.61 8.07 7.55
C PRO A 124 -2.28 7.53 6.30
N VAL A 125 -3.53 7.09 6.43
CA VAL A 125 -4.41 6.72 5.31
C VAL A 125 -5.65 7.60 5.44
N GLU A 126 -5.82 8.52 4.51
CA GLU A 126 -6.71 9.68 4.61
C GLU A 126 -7.64 9.74 3.39
N PRO A 127 -8.40 8.66 3.09
CA PRO A 127 -9.09 8.50 1.81
C PRO A 127 -10.13 9.60 1.54
N SER A 128 -10.64 10.27 2.58
CA SER A 128 -11.61 11.37 2.48
C SER A 128 -10.99 12.77 2.30
N ASP A 129 -9.68 12.92 2.45
CA ASP A 129 -8.97 14.20 2.30
C ASP A 129 -7.77 14.01 1.37
N TRP A 130 -7.95 14.40 0.11
CA TRP A 130 -6.97 14.11 -0.93
C TRP A 130 -5.67 14.89 -0.74
N ALA A 131 -5.69 16.05 -0.11
CA ALA A 131 -4.47 16.77 0.21
C ALA A 131 -3.68 16.00 1.27
N ARG A 132 -4.31 15.61 2.38
CA ARG A 132 -3.69 14.76 3.41
C ARG A 132 -3.21 13.42 2.85
N GLN A 133 -4.03 12.73 2.05
CA GLN A 133 -3.67 11.45 1.44
C GLN A 133 -2.45 11.57 0.53
N SER A 134 -2.26 12.72 -0.13
CA SER A 134 -1.14 12.94 -1.06
C SER A 134 0.17 13.40 -0.40
N PHE A 135 0.20 13.66 0.92
CA PHE A 135 1.45 13.94 1.63
C PHE A 135 2.38 12.72 1.63
N PRO A 136 3.59 12.80 1.07
CA PRO A 136 4.55 11.70 1.10
C PRO A 136 5.35 11.69 2.42
N PHE A 137 4.65 11.74 3.55
CA PHE A 137 5.21 11.80 4.90
C PHE A 137 4.55 10.77 5.82
N SER A 138 5.34 10.28 6.78
CA SER A 138 4.96 9.30 7.81
C SER A 138 5.47 9.78 9.16
N TYR A 139 4.86 9.32 10.25
CA TYR A 139 5.34 9.58 11.61
C TYR A 139 6.00 8.34 12.20
N VAL A 140 6.99 8.55 13.06
CA VAL A 140 7.34 7.61 14.14
C VAL A 140 7.12 8.33 15.46
N TYR A 141 6.50 7.67 16.42
CA TYR A 141 6.31 8.25 17.75
C TYR A 141 6.48 7.24 18.87
N VAL A 142 6.81 7.76 20.06
CA VAL A 142 7.03 6.95 21.25
C VAL A 142 6.01 7.32 22.32
N ASP A 143 5.30 6.31 22.81
CA ASP A 143 4.59 6.33 24.08
C ASP A 143 5.33 5.43 25.07
N GLY A 144 5.23 5.71 26.36
CA GLY A 144 5.86 4.86 27.36
C GLY A 144 5.44 5.14 28.79
N ALA A 145 5.70 4.16 29.66
CA ALA A 145 5.50 4.28 31.09
C ALA A 145 6.58 3.53 31.86
N SER A 146 6.84 3.97 33.08
CA SER A 146 7.71 3.27 34.01
C SER A 146 7.12 1.90 34.37
N ALA A 147 7.96 0.88 34.26
CA ALA A 147 7.68 -0.50 34.67
C ALA A 147 7.80 -0.68 36.19
N ASP A 148 8.56 0.18 36.88
CA ASP A 148 8.80 0.09 38.33
C ASP A 148 8.00 1.13 39.15
N GLY A 149 7.21 1.96 38.47
CA GLY A 149 6.34 2.98 39.08
C GLY A 149 7.07 4.23 39.57
N LYS A 150 8.34 4.42 39.19
CA LYS A 150 9.13 5.61 39.54
C LYS A 150 9.29 6.56 38.35
N THR A 151 9.66 7.79 38.67
CA THR A 151 10.08 8.77 37.68
C THR A 151 11.54 8.56 37.30
N HIS A 152 11.86 8.69 36.02
CA HIS A 152 13.20 8.54 35.46
C HIS A 152 13.60 9.76 34.64
N SER A 153 14.90 10.04 34.54
CA SER A 153 15.42 11.02 33.58
C SER A 153 15.36 10.43 32.18
N ILE A 154 14.60 11.05 31.27
CA ILE A 154 14.35 10.53 29.92
C ILE A 154 14.86 11.48 28.84
N GLN A 155 15.66 10.95 27.93
CA GLN A 155 16.00 11.61 26.67
C GLN A 155 15.68 10.71 25.48
N LEU A 156 15.31 11.31 24.35
CA LEU A 156 14.91 10.62 23.13
C LEU A 156 15.71 11.12 21.94
N TYR A 157 16.04 10.22 21.02
CA TYR A 157 16.84 10.49 19.82
C TYR A 157 16.33 9.65 18.65
N ALA A 158 16.28 10.25 17.46
CA ALA A 158 16.15 9.51 16.21
C ALA A 158 16.97 10.20 15.09
N ASP A 159 17.43 9.42 14.12
CA ASP A 159 18.12 9.91 12.93
C ASP A 159 17.74 9.14 11.67
N ILE A 160 17.90 9.79 10.52
CA ILE A 160 17.96 9.15 9.20
C ILE A 160 19.29 9.52 8.53
N THR A 161 19.63 8.87 7.42
CA THR A 161 20.88 9.10 6.68
C THR A 161 20.68 9.38 5.18
N GLY A 162 21.79 9.61 4.46
CA GLY A 162 21.81 9.84 3.02
C GLY A 162 21.25 8.70 2.15
N GLN A 163 21.20 7.47 2.66
CA GLN A 163 20.62 6.33 1.96
C GLN A 163 19.13 6.49 1.63
N TRP A 164 18.44 7.46 2.22
CA TRP A 164 17.04 7.72 1.91
C TRP A 164 16.81 8.34 0.52
N VAL A 165 17.85 8.89 -0.12
CA VAL A 165 17.76 9.50 -1.46
C VAL A 165 18.59 8.79 -2.54
N THR A 166 19.40 7.80 -2.19
CA THR A 166 20.18 7.02 -3.17
C THR A 166 20.66 5.69 -2.57
N LYS A 167 20.82 4.68 -3.42
CA LYS A 167 21.44 3.40 -3.04
C LYS A 167 22.96 3.40 -3.08
N SER A 168 23.55 4.36 -3.80
CA SER A 168 25.00 4.47 -3.95
C SER A 168 25.59 5.18 -2.74
N LEU A 169 26.53 4.53 -2.07
CA LEU A 169 27.27 5.12 -0.96
C LEU A 169 28.23 6.24 -1.40
N ASP A 170 28.66 6.20 -2.67
CA ASP A 170 29.61 7.18 -3.22
C ASP A 170 28.93 8.43 -3.78
N THR A 171 27.61 8.43 -3.92
CA THR A 171 26.87 9.58 -4.46
C THR A 171 26.99 10.78 -3.51
N ILE A 172 27.34 11.93 -4.07
CA ILE A 172 27.38 13.19 -3.32
C ILE A 172 25.95 13.65 -3.05
N ILE A 173 25.62 13.83 -1.78
CA ILE A 173 24.38 14.42 -1.31
C ILE A 173 24.61 15.84 -0.80
N GLN A 174 23.55 16.63 -0.82
CA GLN A 174 23.47 17.97 -0.25
C GLN A 174 22.41 18.00 0.83
N TRP A 175 22.60 18.83 1.83
CA TRP A 175 21.65 18.93 2.94
C TRP A 175 21.53 20.34 3.51
N GLN A 176 20.37 20.62 4.10
CA GLN A 176 20.10 21.86 4.81
C GLN A 176 19.29 21.57 6.08
N THR A 177 19.44 22.44 7.08
CA THR A 177 18.57 22.46 8.26
C THR A 177 17.83 23.78 8.27
N ASN A 178 16.51 23.69 8.23
CA ASN A 178 15.64 24.85 8.23
C ASN A 178 14.75 24.82 9.47
N GLN A 179 14.27 25.99 9.86
CA GLN A 179 13.39 26.17 11.01
C GLN A 179 12.28 27.16 10.66
N THR A 180 11.05 26.78 10.99
CA THR A 180 9.85 27.63 10.93
C THR A 180 9.46 28.07 12.35
N ALA A 181 8.29 28.67 12.51
CA ALA A 181 7.73 28.92 13.85
C ALA A 181 7.33 27.61 14.57
N ASN A 182 6.96 26.56 13.83
CA ASN A 182 6.35 25.36 14.39
C ASN A 182 7.25 24.11 14.30
N ALA A 183 8.27 24.13 13.46
CA ALA A 183 9.05 22.96 13.11
C ALA A 183 10.52 23.27 12.88
N VAL A 184 11.35 22.24 13.09
CA VAL A 184 12.72 22.17 12.59
C VAL A 184 12.84 20.93 11.72
N TYR A 185 13.51 21.05 10.57
CA TYR A 185 13.66 19.93 9.67
C TYR A 185 14.99 19.93 8.93
N HIS A 186 15.51 18.73 8.69
CA HIS A 186 16.57 18.46 7.75
C HIS A 186 15.96 18.09 6.40
N LEU A 187 16.54 18.60 5.31
CA LEU A 187 16.26 18.14 3.95
C LEU A 187 17.55 17.66 3.31
N VAL A 188 17.45 16.58 2.52
CA VAL A 188 18.60 15.90 1.88
C VAL A 188 18.26 15.61 0.44
N THR A 189 19.18 15.86 -0.49
CA THR A 189 19.04 15.59 -1.93
C THR A 189 20.29 14.98 -2.53
N SER A 190 20.14 14.23 -3.62
CA SER A 190 21.28 13.85 -4.47
C SER A 190 21.79 15.05 -5.26
N SER A 191 23.12 15.21 -5.36
CA SER A 191 23.75 16.20 -6.25
C SER A 191 23.72 15.77 -7.72
N SER A 192 23.33 14.52 -8.00
CA SER A 192 23.22 13.95 -9.35
C SER A 192 21.94 13.13 -9.44
N PRO A 193 20.76 13.77 -9.36
CA PRO A 193 19.48 13.07 -9.32
C PRO A 193 19.23 12.30 -10.62
N THR A 194 18.78 11.06 -10.52
CA THR A 194 18.35 10.25 -11.67
C THR A 194 16.91 9.80 -11.50
N SER A 195 16.11 10.02 -12.55
CA SER A 195 14.71 9.58 -12.60
C SER A 195 14.57 8.13 -13.10
N VAL A 196 15.55 7.26 -12.83
CA VAL A 196 15.53 5.85 -13.27
C VAL A 196 15.07 4.94 -12.12
N PHE A 197 13.83 4.45 -12.23
CA PHE A 197 13.10 3.77 -11.13
C PHE A 197 13.15 2.24 -11.20
N GLN A 198 14.34 1.66 -11.35
CA GLN A 198 14.44 0.21 -11.21
C GLN A 198 14.12 -0.25 -9.79
N ASP A 199 14.57 0.52 -8.78
CA ASP A 199 14.35 0.23 -7.37
C ASP A 199 13.76 1.45 -6.63
N MET A 200 14.60 2.45 -6.33
CA MET A 200 14.32 3.65 -5.54
C MET A 200 14.30 4.92 -6.42
N ALA A 201 13.66 5.98 -5.92
CA ALA A 201 13.73 7.32 -6.49
C ALA A 201 15.01 8.07 -6.08
N GLU A 202 15.94 8.26 -7.02
CA GLU A 202 17.18 9.01 -6.73
C GLU A 202 17.09 10.50 -7.07
N ASP A 203 15.95 10.95 -7.59
CA ASP A 203 15.57 12.35 -7.78
C ASP A 203 14.64 12.86 -6.65
N SER A 204 14.67 12.19 -5.49
CA SER A 204 13.85 12.53 -4.35
C SER A 204 14.56 13.44 -3.34
N ILE A 205 13.75 14.09 -2.50
CA ILE A 205 14.17 14.88 -1.36
C ILE A 205 13.72 14.15 -0.10
N ALA A 206 14.65 13.73 0.74
CA ALA A 206 14.33 13.17 2.05
C ALA A 206 14.21 14.27 3.09
N PHE A 207 13.21 14.16 3.96
CA PHE A 207 12.95 15.06 5.07
C PHE A 207 12.96 14.29 6.38
N HIS A 208 13.60 14.86 7.40
CA HIS A 208 13.40 14.47 8.79
C HIS A 208 13.02 15.73 9.55
N ALA A 209 11.89 15.71 10.24
CA ALA A 209 11.32 16.89 10.87
C ALA A 209 10.77 16.59 12.26
N MET A 210 10.73 17.62 13.10
CA MET A 210 10.15 17.54 14.43
C MET A 210 9.48 18.87 14.81
N ALA A 211 8.37 18.80 15.54
CA ALA A 211 7.68 19.98 16.06
C ALA A 211 8.49 20.67 17.18
N LEU A 212 8.43 22.00 17.23
CA LEU A 212 9.00 22.88 18.26
C LEU A 212 7.99 23.18 19.38
N PRO A 213 8.42 23.68 20.56
CA PRO A 213 9.78 24.05 20.99
C PRO A 213 10.55 22.91 21.70
N ASN A 214 11.78 23.21 22.14
CA ASN A 214 12.63 22.34 22.99
C ASN A 214 13.12 21.05 22.33
N ARG A 215 13.74 21.16 21.15
CA ARG A 215 14.38 20.06 20.43
C ARG A 215 15.81 20.44 20.05
N GLN A 216 16.69 19.46 19.93
CA GLN A 216 18.01 19.61 19.33
C GLN A 216 17.98 18.96 17.95
N SER A 217 18.49 19.66 16.94
CA SER A 217 18.57 19.17 15.56
C SER A 217 20.00 19.35 15.08
N VAL A 218 20.67 18.24 14.77
CA VAL A 218 22.10 18.23 14.49
C VAL A 218 22.37 17.28 13.34
N ILE A 219 23.20 17.75 12.40
CA ILE A 219 23.78 16.91 11.36
C ILE A 219 25.19 16.55 11.79
N GLY A 220 25.54 15.28 11.73
CA GLY A 220 26.83 14.78 12.20
C GLY A 220 27.09 13.36 11.72
N ASN A 221 28.24 12.83 12.09
CA ASN A 221 28.59 11.45 11.82
C ASN A 221 27.67 10.54 12.62
N ASP A 222 27.06 9.57 11.98
CA ASP A 222 26.11 8.66 12.61
C ASP A 222 26.71 7.95 13.84
N PHE A 223 27.93 7.42 13.72
CA PHE A 223 28.63 6.78 14.83
C PHE A 223 28.99 7.77 15.95
N THR A 224 29.49 8.96 15.61
CA THR A 224 29.82 9.99 16.61
C THR A 224 28.58 10.47 17.36
N LEU A 225 27.50 10.84 16.66
CA LEU A 225 26.27 11.32 17.28
C LEU A 225 25.66 10.25 18.18
N ARG A 226 25.56 9.01 17.72
CA ARG A 226 25.04 7.90 18.53
C ARG A 226 25.96 7.61 19.73
N SER A 227 27.28 7.73 19.57
CA SER A 227 28.23 7.63 20.69
C SER A 227 28.07 8.75 21.73
N GLN A 228 27.74 9.98 21.30
CA GLN A 228 27.42 11.08 22.21
C GLN A 228 26.16 10.79 23.02
N VAL A 229 25.14 10.17 22.42
CA VAL A 229 23.93 9.72 23.13
C VAL A 229 24.26 8.64 24.17
N VAL A 230 25.11 7.66 23.80
CA VAL A 230 25.48 6.56 24.69
C VAL A 230 26.34 7.04 25.86
N ASN A 231 27.42 7.78 25.58
CA ASN A 231 28.45 8.10 26.56
C ASN A 231 28.20 9.43 27.30
N GLY A 232 27.37 10.32 26.76
CA GLY A 232 27.05 11.60 27.37
C GLY A 232 26.27 11.45 28.69
N SER A 233 26.38 12.43 29.59
CA SER A 233 25.58 12.47 30.83
C SER A 233 24.12 12.88 30.62
N GLY A 234 23.80 13.42 29.44
CA GLY A 234 22.45 13.78 28.99
C GLY A 234 22.39 13.70 27.45
N ILE A 235 21.53 14.50 26.82
CA ILE A 235 21.48 14.63 25.36
C ILE A 235 21.96 16.02 24.95
N THR A 236 23.23 16.12 24.59
CA THR A 236 23.81 17.33 23.99
C THR A 236 24.57 16.89 22.76
N LEU A 237 23.97 17.15 21.61
CA LEU A 237 24.54 16.78 20.33
C LEU A 237 25.45 17.88 19.81
N VAL A 238 26.66 17.49 19.40
CA VAL A 238 27.64 18.38 18.77
C VAL A 238 27.97 17.82 17.39
N SER A 239 27.79 18.67 16.38
CA SER A 239 28.18 18.33 15.01
C SER A 239 29.69 18.20 14.89
N ASP A 240 30.13 17.10 14.28
CA ASP A 240 31.50 16.89 13.81
C ASP A 240 31.62 16.98 12.28
N PHE A 241 30.55 17.39 11.60
CA PHE A 241 30.51 17.56 10.14
C PHE A 241 30.49 19.04 9.76
N PRO A 242 31.61 19.60 9.25
CA PRO A 242 31.58 20.92 8.64
C PRO A 242 30.98 20.85 7.23
N GLY A 243 29.94 21.65 6.96
CA GLY A 243 29.43 21.89 5.61
C GLY A 243 28.02 21.38 5.32
N GLN A 244 27.65 21.42 4.04
CA GLN A 244 26.30 21.15 3.51
C GLN A 244 26.30 20.13 2.36
N LEU A 245 27.43 19.44 2.14
CA LEU A 245 27.58 18.43 1.10
C LEU A 245 28.63 17.37 1.46
N GLY A 246 28.46 16.14 0.96
CA GLY A 246 29.36 15.01 1.20
C GLY A 246 28.85 13.74 0.54
N SER A 247 29.64 12.67 0.49
CA SER A 247 29.15 11.36 0.04
C SER A 247 28.19 10.75 1.06
N VAL A 248 27.30 9.86 0.61
CA VAL A 248 26.39 9.11 1.51
C VAL A 248 27.17 8.30 2.54
N ALA A 249 28.32 7.73 2.16
CA ALA A 249 29.32 7.24 3.09
C ALA A 249 30.72 7.54 2.54
N SER A 250 31.56 8.28 3.28
CA SER A 250 32.97 8.47 2.93
C SER A 250 33.87 7.35 3.48
N SER A 251 33.34 6.57 4.42
CA SER A 251 33.85 5.30 4.93
C SER A 251 32.71 4.55 5.62
N PRO A 252 32.85 3.25 5.98
CA PRO A 252 31.81 2.53 6.73
C PRO A 252 31.39 3.18 8.06
N THR A 253 32.22 4.05 8.62
CA THR A 253 31.99 4.78 9.88
C THR A 253 31.83 6.28 9.69
N GLN A 254 31.60 6.75 8.45
CA GLN A 254 31.35 8.16 8.15
C GLN A 254 30.13 8.32 7.26
N VAL A 255 28.96 8.14 7.88
CA VAL A 255 27.65 8.38 7.26
C VAL A 255 27.06 9.66 7.86
N PRO A 256 26.70 10.68 7.05
CA PRO A 256 25.96 11.83 7.54
C PRO A 256 24.58 11.39 8.07
N ALA A 257 24.34 11.63 9.35
CA ALA A 257 23.07 11.43 10.03
C ALA A 257 22.38 12.76 10.31
N PHE A 258 21.09 12.80 10.05
CA PHE A 258 20.19 13.95 10.18
C PHE A 258 19.33 13.73 11.42
N ALA A 259 19.81 14.19 12.58
CA ALA A 259 19.30 13.75 13.88
C ALA A 259 18.44 14.79 14.58
N HIS A 260 17.38 14.31 15.23
CA HIS A 260 16.56 15.08 16.15
C HIS A 260 16.54 14.43 17.52
N ALA A 261 16.69 15.26 18.55
CA ALA A 261 16.78 14.83 19.94
C ALA A 261 15.95 15.73 20.86
N MET A 262 15.58 15.18 22.01
CA MET A 262 14.81 15.89 23.02
C MET A 262 15.13 15.36 24.43
N ASP A 263 15.17 16.27 25.39
CA ASP A 263 15.20 15.96 26.82
C ASP A 263 13.82 16.18 27.43
N LEU A 264 13.23 15.12 28.00
CA LEU A 264 11.93 15.17 28.68
C LEU A 264 12.07 15.48 30.16
N GLY A 265 13.30 15.55 30.69
CA GLY A 265 13.55 15.67 32.11
C GLY A 265 13.11 14.42 32.86
N THR A 266 12.65 14.61 34.10
CA THR A 266 12.25 13.51 34.98
C THR A 266 10.75 13.25 34.90
N THR A 267 10.37 12.07 34.43
CA THR A 267 8.96 11.66 34.24
C THR A 267 8.80 10.14 34.40
N ASP A 268 7.61 9.68 34.78
CA ASP A 268 7.22 8.26 34.78
C ASP A 268 6.48 7.85 33.49
N THR A 269 6.18 8.82 32.62
CA THR A 269 5.38 8.62 31.40
C THR A 269 5.91 9.43 30.22
N ILE A 270 5.73 8.89 29.02
CA ILE A 270 6.02 9.54 27.74
C ILE A 270 4.74 9.54 26.93
N SER A 271 4.31 10.72 26.48
CA SER A 271 3.05 10.91 25.75
C SER A 271 3.32 11.36 24.31
N SER A 272 3.36 10.38 23.41
CA SER A 272 3.37 10.52 21.94
C SER A 272 4.34 11.56 21.39
N ILE A 273 5.62 11.35 21.65
CA ILE A 273 6.68 12.19 21.08
C ILE A 273 6.94 11.72 19.66
N ALA A 274 6.70 12.60 18.68
CA ALA A 274 6.73 12.25 17.26
C ALA A 274 7.86 12.93 16.47
N TRP A 275 8.41 12.17 15.53
CA TRP A 275 9.21 12.65 14.40
C TRP A 275 8.43 12.39 13.11
N ALA A 276 8.62 13.25 12.11
CA ALA A 276 8.10 13.07 10.77
C ALA A 276 9.25 12.74 9.81
N VAL A 277 9.04 11.74 8.95
CA VAL A 277 9.96 11.37 7.87
C VAL A 277 9.21 11.45 6.56
N GLY A 278 9.81 12.08 5.54
CA GLY A 278 9.22 12.23 4.22
C GLY A 278 10.20 11.93 3.10
N VAL A 279 9.68 11.45 1.97
CA VAL A 279 10.44 11.29 0.72
C VAL A 279 9.60 11.89 -0.41
N VAL A 280 9.93 13.13 -0.77
CA VAL A 280 9.17 13.95 -1.72
C VAL A 280 9.83 13.89 -3.09
N ARG A 281 9.00 13.93 -4.15
CA ARG A 281 9.45 14.17 -5.52
C ARG A 281 8.69 15.35 -6.11
N ASP A 282 9.35 16.05 -7.02
CA ASP A 282 8.81 17.26 -7.61
C ASP A 282 9.45 17.49 -9.00
N PRO A 283 8.73 17.27 -10.12
CA PRO A 283 7.38 16.70 -10.24
C PRO A 283 7.33 15.20 -9.90
N VAL A 284 6.13 14.66 -9.70
CA VAL A 284 5.95 13.24 -9.36
C VAL A 284 5.76 12.35 -10.59
N VAL A 285 5.02 12.83 -11.60
CA VAL A 285 4.70 12.13 -12.87
C VAL A 285 4.69 13.13 -14.02
N THR A 286 5.12 12.68 -15.20
CA THR A 286 4.93 13.43 -16.46
C THR A 286 3.97 12.66 -17.35
N TYR A 287 2.81 13.23 -17.63
CA TYR A 287 1.76 12.61 -18.44
C TYR A 287 1.46 13.48 -19.66
N ALA A 288 1.51 12.87 -20.85
CA ALA A 288 1.32 13.58 -22.13
C ALA A 288 2.17 14.86 -22.27
N GLY A 289 3.40 14.85 -21.74
CA GLY A 289 4.32 16.00 -21.75
C GLY A 289 4.06 17.05 -20.66
N VAL A 290 3.01 16.90 -19.85
CA VAL A 290 2.67 17.82 -18.75
C VAL A 290 3.23 17.26 -17.44
N SER A 291 4.04 18.08 -16.76
CA SER A 291 4.52 17.77 -15.40
C SER A 291 3.39 17.88 -14.39
N ARG A 292 3.27 16.87 -13.53
CA ARG A 292 2.24 16.78 -12.50
C ARG A 292 2.88 16.66 -11.12
N TYR A 293 2.22 17.26 -10.13
CA TYR A 293 2.73 17.46 -8.79
C TYR A 293 1.80 16.81 -7.78
N SER A 294 2.29 16.41 -6.62
CA SER A 294 1.43 15.84 -5.58
C SER A 294 0.34 16.83 -5.15
N TYR A 295 -0.90 16.34 -5.00
CA TYR A 295 -2.09 17.19 -4.86
C TYR A 295 -2.03 18.15 -3.66
N TYR A 296 -1.34 17.81 -2.56
CA TYR A 296 -1.20 18.68 -1.38
C TYR A 296 -0.62 20.05 -1.74
N ARG A 297 0.21 20.15 -2.79
CA ARG A 297 0.77 21.43 -3.25
C ARG A 297 -0.29 22.46 -3.64
N SER A 298 -1.49 22.02 -4.02
CA SER A 298 -2.62 22.91 -4.29
C SER A 298 -3.12 23.66 -3.05
N GLN A 299 -2.82 23.16 -1.84
CA GLN A 299 -3.19 23.77 -0.56
C GLN A 299 -1.97 24.37 0.17
N TYR A 300 -0.78 23.82 -0.06
CA TYR A 300 0.46 24.25 0.60
C TYR A 300 1.46 24.74 -0.44
N ALA A 301 1.58 26.07 -0.55
CA ALA A 301 2.36 26.72 -1.59
C ALA A 301 3.87 26.51 -1.41
N THR A 302 4.34 26.47 -0.17
CA THR A 302 5.77 26.29 0.17
C THR A 302 6.02 24.95 0.85
N THR A 303 7.30 24.54 0.90
CA THR A 303 7.70 23.34 1.63
C THR A 303 7.57 23.56 3.13
N GLU A 304 7.86 24.76 3.60
CA GLU A 304 7.72 25.21 4.98
C GLU A 304 6.27 25.06 5.46
N ASP A 305 5.29 25.56 4.69
CA ASP A 305 3.86 25.43 5.02
C ASP A 305 3.43 23.96 5.09
N ALA A 306 3.92 23.13 4.17
CA ALA A 306 3.61 21.70 4.12
C ALA A 306 4.20 20.95 5.33
N ILE A 307 5.44 21.26 5.72
CA ILE A 307 6.10 20.69 6.90
C ILE A 307 5.35 21.09 8.17
N ASP A 308 5.02 22.38 8.33
CA ASP A 308 4.27 22.88 9.48
C ASP A 308 2.90 22.23 9.59
N ALA A 309 2.16 22.14 8.48
CA ALA A 309 0.86 21.49 8.45
C ALA A 309 0.94 20.01 8.83
N PHE A 310 1.95 19.28 8.35
CA PHE A 310 2.11 17.87 8.69
C PHE A 310 2.52 17.71 10.16
N VAL A 311 3.64 18.30 10.61
CA VAL A 311 4.14 18.08 11.97
C VAL A 311 3.16 18.51 13.07
N THR A 312 2.35 19.55 12.84
CA THR A 312 1.37 20.03 13.82
C THR A 312 0.06 19.24 13.80
N ASP A 313 -0.27 18.55 12.70
CA ASP A 313 -1.47 17.70 12.59
C ASP A 313 -1.29 16.32 13.26
N PHE A 314 -0.10 15.99 13.78
CA PHE A 314 0.21 14.66 14.34
C PHE A 314 -0.86 14.10 15.29
N SER A 315 -1.30 14.88 16.30
CA SER A 315 -2.32 14.39 17.24
C SER A 315 -3.62 14.03 16.52
N SER A 316 -4.08 14.89 15.62
CA SER A 316 -5.29 14.67 14.83
C SER A 316 -5.13 13.50 13.86
N ALA A 317 -3.96 13.37 13.21
CA ALA A 317 -3.64 12.25 12.32
C ALA A 317 -3.64 10.92 13.08
N ARG A 318 -3.09 10.89 14.30
CA ARG A 318 -3.13 9.70 15.17
C ARG A 318 -4.57 9.33 15.52
N ASP A 319 -5.41 10.30 15.88
CA ASP A 319 -6.80 10.05 16.26
C ASP A 319 -7.63 9.54 15.06
N ARG A 320 -7.44 10.10 13.86
CA ARG A 320 -8.07 9.61 12.62
C ARG A 320 -7.59 8.20 12.26
N ALA A 321 -6.29 7.93 12.41
CA ALA A 321 -5.70 6.61 12.19
C ALA A 321 -6.29 5.55 13.13
N LEU A 322 -6.43 5.86 14.42
CA LEU A 322 -7.07 4.99 15.41
C LEU A 322 -8.53 4.67 15.04
N GLN A 323 -9.29 5.68 14.62
CA GLN A 323 -10.68 5.50 14.19
C GLN A 323 -10.79 4.63 12.94
N LEU A 324 -9.92 4.86 11.94
CA LEU A 324 -9.91 4.06 10.72
C LEU A 324 -9.49 2.61 11.00
N ASP A 325 -8.45 2.40 11.81
CA ASP A 325 -8.02 1.07 12.22
C ASP A 325 -9.15 0.32 12.92
N GLN A 326 -9.83 0.96 13.89
CA GLN A 326 -10.95 0.35 14.62
C GLN A 326 -12.07 -0.05 13.66
N LYS A 327 -12.44 0.84 12.73
CA LYS A 327 -13.48 0.55 11.73
C LYS A 327 -13.10 -0.65 10.86
N LEU A 328 -11.91 -0.63 10.27
CA LEU A 328 -11.47 -1.69 9.36
C LEU A 328 -11.32 -3.04 10.07
N LEU A 329 -10.74 -3.06 11.27
CA LEU A 329 -10.60 -4.29 12.06
C LEU A 329 -11.96 -4.83 12.52
N GLN A 330 -12.90 -3.97 12.91
CA GLN A 330 -14.25 -4.40 13.27
C GLN A 330 -14.98 -5.01 12.07
N ASP A 331 -14.95 -4.33 10.92
CA ASP A 331 -15.67 -4.76 9.72
C ASP A 331 -15.04 -6.04 9.13
N ALA A 332 -13.71 -6.15 9.08
CA ALA A 332 -13.01 -7.36 8.66
C ALA A 332 -13.15 -8.53 9.66
N GLY A 333 -13.15 -8.23 10.97
CA GLY A 333 -13.30 -9.23 12.04
C GLY A 333 -14.66 -9.92 12.05
N ARG A 334 -15.69 -9.33 11.43
CA ARG A 334 -16.99 -10.01 11.18
C ARG A 334 -16.87 -11.15 10.17
N VAL A 335 -15.83 -11.17 9.35
CA VAL A 335 -15.52 -12.27 8.43
C VAL A 335 -14.68 -13.32 9.17
N SER A 336 -13.48 -12.93 9.62
CA SER A 336 -12.59 -13.74 10.47
C SER A 336 -11.43 -12.88 10.99
N ASN A 337 -10.77 -13.32 12.06
CA ASN A 337 -9.55 -12.67 12.56
C ASN A 337 -8.42 -12.71 11.52
N ASN A 338 -8.27 -13.83 10.81
CA ASN A 338 -7.28 -13.98 9.75
C ASN A 338 -7.49 -12.98 8.61
N TYR A 339 -8.75 -12.67 8.27
CA TYR A 339 -9.03 -11.62 7.28
C TYR A 339 -8.67 -10.23 7.81
N ALA A 340 -8.93 -9.94 9.09
CA ALA A 340 -8.54 -8.67 9.71
C ALA A 340 -7.02 -8.45 9.74
N ASP A 341 -6.24 -9.51 9.97
CA ASP A 341 -4.76 -9.48 9.88
C ASP A 341 -4.29 -9.14 8.45
N LEU A 342 -4.90 -9.76 7.43
CA LEU A 342 -4.58 -9.47 6.03
C LEU A 342 -4.93 -8.03 5.65
N VAL A 343 -6.09 -7.52 6.06
CA VAL A 343 -6.48 -6.11 5.84
C VAL A 343 -5.50 -5.15 6.51
N SER A 344 -5.00 -5.50 7.70
CA SER A 344 -4.02 -4.71 8.44
C SER A 344 -2.67 -4.62 7.72
N LEU A 345 -2.26 -5.67 7.03
CA LEU A 345 -1.04 -5.68 6.22
C LEU A 345 -1.23 -4.96 4.87
N ALA A 346 -2.44 -5.02 4.30
CA ALA A 346 -2.78 -4.52 2.97
C ALA A 346 -2.90 -2.99 2.88
N THR A 347 -3.64 -2.40 3.80
CA THR A 347 -4.29 -1.09 3.62
C THR A 347 -3.31 0.04 3.22
N ARG A 348 -2.16 0.15 3.91
CA ARG A 348 -1.13 1.14 3.57
C ARG A 348 -0.61 0.99 2.13
N GLN A 349 -0.38 -0.23 1.68
CA GLN A 349 0.22 -0.51 0.37
C GLN A 349 -0.75 -0.19 -0.76
N THR A 350 -2.04 -0.53 -0.59
CA THR A 350 -3.09 -0.14 -1.53
C THR A 350 -3.12 1.37 -1.73
N MET A 351 -3.13 2.13 -0.64
CA MET A 351 -3.26 3.59 -0.71
C MET A 351 -1.96 4.30 -1.08
N ALA A 352 -0.80 3.76 -0.69
CA ALA A 352 0.51 4.26 -1.10
C ALA A 352 0.81 3.96 -2.57
N GLY A 353 0.11 3.00 -3.19
CA GLY A 353 0.20 2.75 -4.62
C GLY A 353 -0.38 3.89 -5.48
N VAL A 354 -1.18 4.79 -4.89
CA VAL A 354 -1.89 5.87 -5.59
C VAL A 354 -1.20 7.22 -5.36
N GLU A 355 -0.67 7.82 -6.43
CA GLU A 355 -0.27 9.23 -6.40
C GLU A 355 -1.40 10.11 -6.96
N ILE A 356 -2.05 10.87 -6.08
CA ILE A 356 -3.03 11.90 -6.48
C ILE A 356 -2.27 13.16 -6.88
N THR A 357 -2.54 13.67 -8.08
CA THR A 357 -1.74 14.72 -8.70
C THR A 357 -2.57 15.87 -9.25
N VAL A 358 -1.94 17.04 -9.31
CA VAL A 358 -2.45 18.27 -9.90
C VAL A 358 -1.45 18.80 -10.94
N SER A 359 -1.95 19.46 -11.98
CA SER A 359 -1.12 20.18 -12.95
C SER A 359 -1.05 21.68 -12.61
N LYS A 360 -0.25 22.42 -13.37
CA LYS A 360 -0.30 23.89 -13.40
C LYS A 360 -0.96 24.34 -14.70
N ASN A 361 -1.72 25.44 -14.64
CA ASN A 361 -2.24 26.11 -15.82
C ASN A 361 -1.12 26.92 -16.54
N ASP A 362 -1.45 27.55 -17.66
CA ASP A 362 -0.49 28.34 -18.46
C ASP A 362 0.10 29.55 -17.71
N THR A 363 -0.56 30.01 -16.64
CA THR A 363 -0.08 31.09 -15.76
C THR A 363 0.80 30.60 -14.61
N GLY A 364 0.98 29.27 -14.47
CA GLY A 364 1.78 28.65 -13.42
C GLY A 364 1.03 28.38 -12.11
N GLU A 365 -0.28 28.65 -12.04
CA GLU A 365 -1.13 28.38 -10.88
C GLU A 365 -1.63 26.94 -10.88
N TRP A 366 -1.95 26.40 -9.69
CA TRP A 366 -2.47 25.04 -9.54
C TRP A 366 -3.84 24.86 -10.20
N ASN A 367 -3.96 23.89 -11.11
CA ASN A 367 -5.22 23.57 -11.77
C ASN A 367 -5.97 22.47 -11.02
N THR A 368 -6.70 22.83 -9.95
CA THR A 368 -7.48 21.89 -9.14
C THR A 368 -8.70 21.28 -9.84
N SER A 369 -9.00 21.71 -11.08
CA SER A 369 -10.02 21.06 -11.92
C SER A 369 -9.46 19.89 -12.73
N ASP A 370 -8.13 19.81 -12.87
CA ASP A 370 -7.41 18.74 -13.58
C ASP A 370 -6.72 17.82 -12.57
N VAL A 371 -7.50 17.14 -11.73
CA VAL A 371 -6.97 16.14 -10.79
C VAL A 371 -6.93 14.78 -11.47
N MET A 372 -5.75 14.14 -11.42
CA MET A 372 -5.53 12.79 -11.94
C MET A 372 -4.74 12.00 -10.91
N ALA A 373 -4.87 10.68 -10.95
CA ALA A 373 -4.07 9.79 -10.12
C ALA A 373 -3.35 8.74 -10.95
N PHE A 374 -2.18 8.30 -10.48
CA PHE A 374 -1.35 7.31 -11.15
C PHE A 374 -0.96 6.19 -10.18
N MET A 375 -0.99 4.96 -10.67
CA MET A 375 -0.52 3.78 -9.93
C MET A 375 0.75 3.22 -10.58
N LYS A 376 1.87 3.15 -9.85
CA LYS A 376 3.07 2.48 -10.36
C LYS A 376 2.94 0.97 -10.18
N ASP A 377 3.32 0.19 -11.19
CA ASP A 377 3.62 -1.24 -11.00
C ASP A 377 4.95 -1.41 -10.25
N VAL A 378 4.93 -1.18 -8.92
CA VAL A 378 6.03 -1.47 -8.00
C VAL A 378 6.47 -2.94 -8.10
N GLY A 379 7.63 -3.15 -8.71
CA GLY A 379 8.10 -4.47 -9.12
C GLY A 379 8.97 -4.36 -10.36
N SER A 380 8.94 -5.41 -11.19
CA SER A 380 9.80 -5.54 -12.36
C SER A 380 9.31 -4.78 -13.60
N SER A 381 8.00 -4.52 -13.75
CA SER A 381 7.45 -3.99 -15.02
C SER A 381 7.58 -2.46 -15.15
N GLN A 382 7.56 -1.72 -14.04
CA GLN A 382 7.64 -0.25 -13.98
C GLN A 382 6.57 0.49 -14.81
N ARG A 383 5.47 -0.20 -15.18
CA ARG A 383 4.37 0.37 -15.95
C ARG A 383 3.56 1.38 -15.14
N VAL A 384 2.95 2.34 -15.84
CA VAL A 384 2.11 3.39 -15.22
C VAL A 384 0.63 3.06 -15.41
N SER A 385 -0.11 3.05 -14.30
CA SER A 385 -1.54 2.76 -14.18
C SER A 385 -2.01 1.48 -14.89
N PRO A 386 -1.43 0.28 -14.63
CA PRO A 386 -1.95 -0.95 -15.20
C PRO A 386 -3.40 -1.21 -14.80
N THR A 387 -4.26 -1.50 -15.76
CA THR A 387 -5.70 -1.67 -15.52
C THR A 387 -6.01 -2.84 -14.59
N GLU A 388 -5.23 -3.92 -14.67
CA GLU A 388 -5.35 -5.10 -13.81
C GLU A 388 -4.98 -4.80 -12.35
N MET A 389 -4.12 -3.80 -12.11
CA MET A 389 -3.76 -3.40 -10.76
C MET A 389 -4.85 -2.56 -10.12
N ILE A 390 -5.40 -1.60 -10.87
CA ILE A 390 -6.53 -0.80 -10.40
C ILE A 390 -7.74 -1.73 -10.15
N TYR A 391 -7.95 -2.74 -11.01
CA TYR A 391 -8.98 -3.76 -10.82
C TYR A 391 -8.77 -4.60 -9.56
N ALA A 392 -7.54 -5.02 -9.27
CA ALA A 392 -7.24 -5.77 -8.05
C ALA A 392 -7.44 -4.91 -6.78
N ALA A 393 -7.00 -3.65 -6.81
CA ALA A 393 -7.24 -2.68 -5.73
C ALA A 393 -8.71 -2.25 -5.57
N MET A 394 -9.58 -2.55 -6.54
CA MET A 394 -10.94 -2.02 -6.63
C MET A 394 -11.76 -2.24 -5.35
N PRO A 395 -11.81 -3.43 -4.71
CA PRO A 395 -12.63 -3.61 -3.52
C PRO A 395 -12.21 -2.70 -2.36
N ALA A 396 -10.90 -2.51 -2.17
CA ALA A 396 -10.37 -1.62 -1.15
C ALA A 396 -10.66 -0.15 -1.49
N LEU A 397 -10.51 0.27 -2.75
CA LEU A 397 -10.85 1.62 -3.19
C LEU A 397 -12.35 1.91 -3.03
N VAL A 398 -13.21 0.98 -3.44
CA VAL A 398 -14.67 1.08 -3.26
C VAL A 398 -15.03 1.23 -1.79
N TYR A 399 -14.38 0.45 -0.91
CA TYR A 399 -14.64 0.48 0.52
C TYR A 399 -14.13 1.76 1.20
N LEU A 400 -12.91 2.19 0.89
CA LEU A 400 -12.25 3.33 1.53
C LEU A 400 -12.78 4.67 1.00
N ASN A 401 -12.73 4.85 -0.32
CA ASN A 401 -13.33 5.99 -1.02
C ASN A 401 -13.34 5.75 -2.55
N ALA A 402 -14.51 5.38 -3.09
CA ALA A 402 -14.66 5.10 -4.51
C ALA A 402 -14.35 6.30 -5.44
N SER A 403 -14.43 7.55 -4.93
CA SER A 403 -14.13 8.74 -5.73
C SER A 403 -12.67 8.80 -6.22
N ILE A 404 -11.75 8.05 -5.62
CA ILE A 404 -10.35 7.94 -6.08
C ILE A 404 -10.25 7.18 -7.41
N ILE A 405 -11.20 6.29 -7.71
CA ILE A 405 -11.23 5.53 -8.97
C ILE A 405 -11.37 6.46 -10.16
N GLY A 406 -12.11 7.57 -10.04
CA GLY A 406 -12.31 8.54 -11.12
C GLY A 406 -10.98 9.12 -11.63
N PRO A 407 -10.18 9.79 -10.77
CA PRO A 407 -8.86 10.29 -11.13
C PRO A 407 -7.87 9.22 -11.61
N LEU A 408 -7.99 7.96 -11.17
CA LEU A 408 -7.16 6.84 -11.67
C LEU A 408 -7.53 6.45 -13.11
N LEU A 409 -8.82 6.53 -13.47
CA LEU A 409 -9.31 6.19 -14.79
C LEU A 409 -9.17 7.33 -15.80
N GLU A 410 -9.27 8.58 -15.36
CA GLU A 410 -9.21 9.77 -16.22
C GLU A 410 -8.02 9.77 -17.20
N PRO A 411 -6.76 9.57 -16.79
CA PRO A 411 -5.64 9.58 -17.74
C PRO A 411 -5.69 8.39 -18.72
N LEU A 412 -6.16 7.22 -18.28
CA LEU A 412 -6.36 6.05 -19.16
C LEU A 412 -7.45 6.32 -20.21
N LEU A 413 -8.57 6.92 -19.81
CA LEU A 413 -9.69 7.25 -20.70
C LEU A 413 -9.31 8.37 -21.66
N GLN A 414 -8.64 9.42 -21.17
CA GLN A 414 -8.18 10.54 -22.00
C GLN A 414 -7.20 10.07 -23.08
N PHE A 415 -6.18 9.29 -22.73
CA PHE A 415 -5.23 8.75 -23.71
C PHE A 415 -5.95 7.91 -24.78
N GLN A 416 -6.82 7.00 -24.36
CA GLN A 416 -7.47 6.04 -25.27
C GLN A 416 -8.62 6.64 -26.10
N ASN A 417 -9.12 7.81 -25.72
CA ASN A 417 -10.05 8.60 -26.52
C ASN A 417 -9.35 9.53 -27.52
N SER A 418 -8.03 9.68 -27.42
CA SER A 418 -7.25 10.53 -28.32
C SER A 418 -7.03 9.87 -29.69
N SER A 419 -6.58 10.65 -30.68
CA SER A 419 -6.18 10.14 -32.00
C SER A 419 -5.00 9.19 -31.96
N GLN A 420 -4.27 9.10 -30.84
CA GLN A 420 -3.13 8.19 -30.68
C GLN A 420 -3.57 6.74 -30.46
N TYR A 421 -4.85 6.49 -30.13
CA TYR A 421 -5.31 5.15 -29.77
C TYR A 421 -6.54 4.70 -30.59
N GLY A 422 -6.27 3.89 -31.62
CA GLY A 422 -7.27 3.41 -32.58
C GLY A 422 -7.82 2.00 -32.30
N ASN A 423 -7.30 1.27 -31.30
CA ASN A 423 -7.66 -0.14 -31.12
C ASN A 423 -9.13 -0.33 -30.65
N PRO A 424 -9.77 -1.47 -30.99
CA PRO A 424 -11.14 -1.75 -30.58
C PRO A 424 -11.28 -2.23 -29.11
N TYR A 425 -10.16 -2.46 -28.43
CA TYR A 425 -10.06 -2.92 -27.05
C TYR A 425 -9.26 -1.93 -26.21
N ALA A 426 -9.30 -2.04 -24.88
CA ALA A 426 -8.56 -1.13 -24.00
C ALA A 426 -7.05 -1.46 -23.92
N ALA A 427 -6.23 -0.42 -23.77
CA ALA A 427 -4.82 -0.48 -23.46
C ALA A 427 -4.60 -1.07 -22.06
N PRO A 428 -3.48 -1.79 -21.83
CA PRO A 428 -3.19 -2.36 -20.52
C PRO A 428 -2.75 -1.33 -19.48
N ASP A 429 -2.21 -0.19 -19.90
CA ASP A 429 -1.53 0.81 -19.07
C ASP A 429 -1.26 2.09 -19.88
N LEU A 430 -0.58 3.06 -19.25
CA LEU A 430 -0.10 4.32 -19.85
C LEU A 430 1.37 4.23 -20.32
N GLY A 431 1.92 3.04 -20.50
CA GLY A 431 3.31 2.83 -20.89
C GLY A 431 4.29 2.97 -19.73
N GLY A 432 5.55 3.32 -20.04
CA GLY A 432 6.60 3.47 -19.05
C GLY A 432 8.00 3.67 -19.67
N PRO A 433 9.05 3.71 -18.83
CA PRO A 433 9.00 3.46 -17.38
C PRO A 433 8.44 4.65 -16.58
N TYR A 434 7.76 4.36 -15.46
CA TYR A 434 7.40 5.35 -14.43
C TYR A 434 8.64 6.18 -14.06
N PRO A 435 8.55 7.53 -13.97
CA PRO A 435 7.36 8.37 -13.83
C PRO A 435 6.83 8.93 -15.16
N ALA A 436 7.35 8.47 -16.30
CA ALA A 436 6.85 8.87 -17.60
C ALA A 436 5.59 8.07 -17.97
N ALA A 437 4.51 8.76 -18.30
CA ALA A 437 3.25 8.20 -18.74
C ALA A 437 2.94 8.68 -20.18
N PRO A 438 3.65 8.19 -21.21
CA PRO A 438 3.47 8.63 -22.59
C PRO A 438 2.18 8.10 -23.24
N GLY A 439 1.56 7.06 -22.67
CA GLY A 439 0.48 6.29 -23.28
C GLY A 439 1.00 5.05 -24.02
N ASN A 440 0.27 3.93 -23.92
CA ASN A 440 0.63 2.67 -24.59
C ASN A 440 -0.24 2.43 -25.83
N ALA A 441 0.25 2.87 -26.99
CA ALA A 441 -0.42 2.68 -28.29
C ALA A 441 -0.04 1.34 -28.98
N GLY A 442 0.74 0.48 -28.32
CA GLY A 442 1.19 -0.79 -28.89
C GLY A 442 0.03 -1.75 -29.17
N ASN A 443 0.28 -2.73 -30.06
CA ASN A 443 -0.67 -3.82 -30.29
C ASN A 443 -0.68 -4.76 -29.09
N ASN A 444 -1.72 -4.66 -28.29
CA ASN A 444 -1.93 -5.45 -27.07
C ASN A 444 -3.16 -6.37 -27.22
N SER A 445 -3.47 -6.80 -28.46
CA SER A 445 -4.70 -7.53 -28.77
C SER A 445 -4.87 -8.79 -27.91
N VAL A 446 -3.78 -9.46 -27.54
CA VAL A 446 -3.81 -10.66 -26.69
C VAL A 446 -4.39 -10.41 -25.29
N TYR A 447 -4.43 -9.16 -24.82
CA TYR A 447 -5.04 -8.76 -23.53
C TYR A 447 -6.35 -8.00 -23.72
N GLY A 448 -6.94 -8.02 -24.93
CA GLY A 448 -8.09 -7.21 -25.28
C GLY A 448 -9.30 -7.45 -24.39
N ILE A 449 -9.61 -8.72 -24.09
CA ILE A 449 -10.71 -9.06 -23.17
C ILE A 449 -10.38 -8.61 -21.74
N GLU A 450 -9.17 -8.89 -21.27
CA GLU A 450 -8.72 -8.60 -19.91
C GLU A 450 -8.84 -7.11 -19.57
N ASN A 451 -8.22 -6.25 -20.38
CA ASN A 451 -8.16 -4.82 -20.10
C ASN A 451 -9.50 -4.13 -20.35
N SER A 452 -10.22 -4.50 -21.42
CA SER A 452 -11.54 -3.92 -21.70
C SER A 452 -12.54 -4.29 -20.61
N GLY A 453 -12.45 -5.52 -20.10
CA GLY A 453 -13.22 -5.98 -18.96
C GLY A 453 -12.92 -5.19 -17.69
N ASN A 454 -11.63 -5.02 -17.35
CA ASN A 454 -11.19 -4.20 -16.23
C ASN A 454 -11.79 -2.78 -16.30
N MET A 455 -11.63 -2.11 -17.44
CA MET A 455 -12.05 -0.71 -17.59
C MET A 455 -13.56 -0.53 -17.43
N LEU A 456 -14.40 -1.35 -18.06
CA LEU A 456 -15.86 -1.23 -17.95
C LEU A 456 -16.35 -1.54 -16.53
N ILE A 457 -15.77 -2.54 -15.88
CA ILE A 457 -16.10 -2.88 -14.48
C ILE A 457 -15.70 -1.74 -13.54
N LEU A 458 -14.49 -1.18 -13.69
CA LEU A 458 -14.01 -0.07 -12.87
C LEU A 458 -14.83 1.21 -13.05
N VAL A 459 -15.18 1.56 -14.29
CA VAL A 459 -16.02 2.73 -14.59
C VAL A 459 -17.39 2.60 -13.95
N LEU A 460 -18.03 1.41 -14.04
CA LEU A 460 -19.31 1.19 -13.39
C LEU A 460 -19.18 1.17 -11.86
N ALA A 461 -18.13 0.56 -11.31
CA ALA A 461 -17.89 0.54 -9.86
C ALA A 461 -17.76 1.95 -9.29
N HIS A 462 -17.02 2.82 -9.99
CA HIS A 462 -16.95 4.25 -9.68
C HIS A 462 -18.35 4.87 -9.68
N ALA A 463 -19.02 4.90 -10.83
CA ALA A 463 -20.27 5.64 -11.00
C ALA A 463 -21.39 5.14 -10.07
N ARG A 464 -21.49 3.82 -9.84
CA ARG A 464 -22.50 3.23 -8.96
C ARG A 464 -22.27 3.57 -7.50
N THR A 465 -21.02 3.61 -7.06
CA THR A 465 -20.69 3.84 -5.65
C THR A 465 -20.68 5.33 -5.31
N THR A 466 -20.18 6.18 -6.20
CA THR A 466 -20.08 7.64 -5.98
C THR A 466 -21.34 8.40 -6.37
N GLY A 467 -22.17 7.83 -7.26
CA GLY A 467 -23.24 8.55 -7.94
C GLY A 467 -22.75 9.47 -9.06
N ASP A 468 -21.45 9.48 -9.36
CA ASP A 468 -20.85 10.34 -10.39
C ASP A 468 -20.71 9.63 -11.74
N GLY A 469 -21.59 10.01 -12.68
CA GLY A 469 -21.59 9.54 -14.07
C GLY A 469 -20.76 10.39 -15.04
N SER A 470 -19.99 11.38 -14.58
CA SER A 470 -19.29 12.35 -15.44
C SER A 470 -18.32 11.67 -16.43
N LEU A 471 -17.53 10.71 -15.97
CA LEU A 471 -16.65 9.92 -16.84
C LEU A 471 -17.41 9.13 -17.89
N ILE A 472 -18.55 8.54 -17.50
CA ILE A 472 -19.42 7.83 -18.45
C ILE A 472 -19.92 8.78 -19.52
N ALA A 473 -20.45 9.95 -19.13
CA ALA A 473 -20.96 10.93 -20.08
C ALA A 473 -19.88 11.44 -21.04
N LYS A 474 -18.67 11.68 -20.53
CA LYS A 474 -17.53 12.18 -21.32
C LYS A 474 -16.98 11.13 -22.29
N TYR A 475 -16.95 9.85 -21.91
CA TYR A 475 -16.27 8.79 -22.65
C TYR A 475 -17.19 7.68 -23.17
N TYR A 476 -18.50 7.87 -23.19
CA TYR A 476 -19.48 6.81 -23.52
C TYR A 476 -19.16 6.05 -24.83
N ASN A 477 -18.78 6.76 -25.89
CA ASN A 477 -18.46 6.13 -27.18
C ASN A 477 -17.22 5.23 -27.12
N LEU A 478 -16.23 5.60 -26.30
CA LEU A 478 -15.05 4.78 -26.04
C LEU A 478 -15.43 3.49 -25.31
N LEU A 479 -16.24 3.61 -24.25
CA LEU A 479 -16.74 2.49 -23.46
C LEU A 479 -17.58 1.54 -24.33
N LYS A 480 -18.46 2.10 -25.16
CA LYS A 480 -19.28 1.37 -26.12
C LYS A 480 -18.43 0.56 -27.11
N ARG A 481 -17.38 1.17 -27.67
CA ARG A 481 -16.44 0.47 -28.58
C ARG A 481 -15.82 -0.76 -27.92
N TRP A 482 -15.39 -0.65 -26.66
CA TRP A 482 -14.85 -1.79 -25.92
C TRP A 482 -15.92 -2.85 -25.62
N ALA A 483 -17.13 -2.45 -25.26
CA ALA A 483 -18.24 -3.37 -25.03
C ALA A 483 -18.64 -4.14 -26.30
N ASP A 484 -18.65 -3.49 -27.46
CA ASP A 484 -18.92 -4.12 -28.75
C ASP A 484 -17.84 -5.16 -29.11
N TYR A 485 -16.57 -4.84 -28.85
CA TYR A 485 -15.47 -5.79 -28.97
C TYR A 485 -15.68 -7.00 -28.04
N LEU A 486 -16.01 -6.77 -26.77
CA LEU A 486 -16.24 -7.85 -25.80
C LEU A 486 -17.45 -8.72 -26.17
N ALA A 487 -18.55 -8.12 -26.62
CA ALA A 487 -19.75 -8.85 -27.05
C ALA A 487 -19.46 -9.87 -28.15
N THR A 488 -18.47 -9.58 -28.99
CA THR A 488 -18.05 -10.46 -30.11
C THR A 488 -16.98 -11.47 -29.69
N ASN A 489 -16.04 -11.09 -28.82
CA ASN A 489 -14.82 -11.87 -28.59
C ASN A 489 -14.81 -12.64 -27.25
N SER A 490 -15.71 -12.35 -26.31
CA SER A 490 -15.60 -12.91 -24.94
C SER A 490 -15.92 -14.40 -24.84
N LEU A 491 -16.90 -14.90 -25.59
CA LEU A 491 -17.39 -16.28 -25.39
C LEU A 491 -16.30 -17.32 -25.66
N ILE A 492 -15.50 -17.12 -26.71
CA ILE A 492 -14.40 -18.00 -27.12
C ILE A 492 -13.13 -17.14 -27.18
N PRO A 493 -12.35 -17.06 -26.08
CA PRO A 493 -11.18 -16.18 -25.97
C PRO A 493 -9.97 -16.76 -26.75
N SER A 494 -10.10 -16.86 -28.07
CA SER A 494 -9.04 -17.35 -28.96
C SER A 494 -7.91 -16.32 -29.06
N GLN A 495 -6.67 -16.75 -28.84
CA GLN A 495 -5.49 -15.87 -28.79
C GLN A 495 -5.60 -14.73 -27.76
N GLN A 496 -6.38 -14.94 -26.70
CA GLN A 496 -6.54 -14.03 -25.58
C GLN A 496 -5.98 -14.67 -24.31
N ILE A 497 -5.27 -13.88 -23.51
CA ILE A 497 -4.64 -14.33 -22.27
C ILE A 497 -4.99 -13.37 -21.12
N PRO A 498 -5.10 -13.87 -19.88
CA PRO A 498 -5.36 -13.04 -18.70
C PRO A 498 -4.11 -12.25 -18.31
N ALA A 499 -4.27 -11.27 -17.41
CA ALA A 499 -3.13 -10.55 -16.84
C ALA A 499 -2.14 -11.47 -16.08
N ASP A 500 -2.61 -12.65 -15.64
CA ASP A 500 -1.79 -13.68 -14.98
C ASP A 500 -0.62 -14.16 -15.84
N ALA A 501 -0.78 -14.16 -17.16
CA ALA A 501 0.24 -14.60 -18.10
C ALA A 501 1.48 -13.67 -18.13
N ARG A 502 1.41 -12.51 -17.46
CA ARG A 502 2.57 -11.62 -17.27
C ARG A 502 3.49 -12.05 -16.12
N ASP A 503 3.01 -12.92 -15.23
CA ASP A 503 3.84 -13.48 -14.17
C ASP A 503 4.51 -14.78 -14.66
N THR A 504 5.84 -14.81 -14.63
CA THR A 504 6.62 -15.92 -15.18
C THR A 504 6.49 -17.22 -14.37
N HIS A 505 5.97 -17.17 -13.14
CA HIS A 505 5.72 -18.36 -12.31
C HIS A 505 4.34 -18.97 -12.57
N LEU A 506 3.44 -18.23 -13.21
CA LEU A 506 2.10 -18.67 -13.57
C LEU A 506 2.10 -19.24 -15.00
N THR A 507 2.46 -20.52 -15.10
CA THR A 507 2.63 -21.23 -16.38
C THR A 507 1.44 -22.08 -16.79
N GLN A 508 0.28 -21.92 -16.15
CA GLN A 508 -0.92 -22.66 -16.47
C GLN A 508 -1.40 -22.42 -17.91
N ASN A 509 -2.19 -23.36 -18.43
CA ASN A 509 -2.80 -23.22 -19.74
C ASN A 509 -3.76 -22.01 -19.78
N HIS A 510 -3.55 -21.14 -20.78
CA HIS A 510 -4.38 -19.96 -21.03
C HIS A 510 -5.32 -20.09 -22.23
N THR A 511 -5.33 -21.24 -22.90
CA THR A 511 -6.20 -21.46 -24.07
C THR A 511 -7.65 -21.58 -23.63
N ASN A 512 -8.56 -20.85 -24.30
CA ASN A 512 -10.01 -20.95 -24.08
C ASN A 512 -10.41 -20.87 -22.59
N MET A 513 -9.81 -19.92 -21.87
CA MET A 513 -10.02 -19.78 -20.42
C MET A 513 -11.45 -19.39 -20.06
N THR A 514 -12.09 -20.25 -19.27
CA THR A 514 -13.42 -20.05 -18.71
C THR A 514 -13.51 -18.76 -17.89
N ASN A 515 -12.50 -18.49 -17.06
CA ASN A 515 -12.48 -17.33 -16.16
C ASN A 515 -12.17 -16.00 -16.87
N LEU A 516 -11.42 -16.01 -17.99
CA LEU A 516 -11.23 -14.82 -18.82
C LEU A 516 -12.50 -14.50 -19.63
N ALA A 517 -13.13 -15.54 -20.19
CA ALA A 517 -14.38 -15.40 -20.92
C ALA A 517 -15.48 -14.74 -20.06
N ILE A 518 -15.68 -15.21 -18.83
CA ILE A 518 -16.73 -14.65 -17.96
C ILE A 518 -16.48 -13.18 -17.60
N LYS A 519 -15.23 -12.76 -17.44
CA LYS A 519 -14.88 -11.35 -17.19
C LYS A 519 -15.39 -10.44 -18.29
N GLY A 520 -15.16 -10.82 -19.55
CA GLY A 520 -15.65 -10.08 -20.70
C GLY A 520 -17.18 -10.03 -20.75
N ILE A 521 -17.86 -11.14 -20.44
CA ILE A 521 -19.34 -11.19 -20.41
C ILE A 521 -19.92 -10.32 -19.28
N ILE A 522 -19.31 -10.36 -18.08
CA ILE A 522 -19.67 -9.48 -16.95
C ILE A 522 -19.52 -8.01 -17.35
N ALA A 523 -18.46 -7.66 -18.08
CA ALA A 523 -18.25 -6.30 -18.57
C ALA A 523 -19.26 -5.88 -19.66
N VAL A 524 -19.75 -6.81 -20.49
CA VAL A 524 -20.90 -6.53 -21.38
C VAL A 524 -22.16 -6.22 -20.57
N GLN A 525 -22.41 -6.96 -19.48
CA GLN A 525 -23.51 -6.62 -18.55
C GLN A 525 -23.27 -5.28 -17.85
N ALA A 526 -22.03 -4.96 -17.48
CA ALA A 526 -21.68 -3.65 -16.92
C ALA A 526 -22.01 -2.52 -17.92
N MET A 527 -21.75 -2.72 -19.22
CA MET A 527 -22.13 -1.76 -20.25
C MET A 527 -23.65 -1.54 -20.32
N SER A 528 -24.46 -2.57 -20.08
CA SER A 528 -25.92 -2.39 -19.97
C SER A 528 -26.28 -1.36 -18.89
N GLU A 529 -25.70 -1.47 -17.70
CA GLU A 529 -25.91 -0.51 -16.61
C GLU A 529 -25.37 0.88 -16.96
N ILE A 530 -24.21 0.96 -17.61
CA ILE A 530 -23.62 2.23 -18.09
C ILE A 530 -24.58 2.91 -19.08
N SER A 531 -25.19 2.17 -20.02
CA SER A 531 -26.21 2.70 -20.92
C SER A 531 -27.47 3.17 -20.18
N ARG A 532 -27.89 2.49 -19.10
CA ARG A 532 -29.01 2.98 -18.26
C ARG A 532 -28.66 4.28 -17.55
N ILE A 533 -27.44 4.44 -17.06
CA ILE A 533 -26.95 5.70 -16.47
C ILE A 533 -27.02 6.83 -17.48
N MET A 534 -26.75 6.56 -18.76
CA MET A 534 -26.88 7.53 -19.86
C MET A 534 -28.33 7.76 -20.34
N GLY A 535 -29.32 7.07 -19.77
CA GLY A 535 -30.72 7.16 -20.21
C GLY A 535 -31.01 6.45 -21.55
N ASP A 536 -30.08 5.63 -22.06
CA ASP A 536 -30.21 4.89 -23.31
C ASP A 536 -30.80 3.49 -23.07
N ALA A 537 -32.11 3.45 -22.83
CA ALA A 537 -32.83 2.20 -22.54
C ALA A 537 -32.73 1.13 -23.65
N PRO A 538 -32.84 1.48 -24.96
CA PRO A 538 -32.65 0.50 -26.04
C PRO A 538 -31.26 -0.14 -26.02
N GLN A 539 -30.20 0.66 -25.89
CA GLN A 539 -28.82 0.14 -25.86
C GLN A 539 -28.57 -0.70 -24.60
N ALA A 540 -29.12 -0.27 -23.46
CA ALA A 540 -29.06 -1.05 -22.22
C ALA A 540 -29.70 -2.44 -22.39
N GLN A 541 -30.91 -2.50 -22.97
CA GLN A 541 -31.61 -3.76 -23.21
C GLN A 541 -30.85 -4.67 -24.19
N GLN A 542 -30.21 -4.09 -25.20
CA GLN A 542 -29.37 -4.83 -26.15
C GLN A 542 -28.21 -5.52 -25.43
N TYR A 543 -27.40 -4.77 -24.67
CA TYR A 543 -26.25 -5.33 -23.96
C TYR A 543 -26.67 -6.35 -22.89
N GLU A 544 -27.78 -6.12 -22.19
CA GLU A 544 -28.33 -7.07 -21.23
C GLU A 544 -28.71 -8.40 -21.90
N SER A 545 -29.41 -8.33 -23.03
CA SER A 545 -29.83 -9.51 -23.79
C SER A 545 -28.61 -10.28 -24.32
N THR A 546 -27.60 -9.56 -24.82
CA THR A 546 -26.34 -10.15 -25.27
C THR A 546 -25.59 -10.82 -24.12
N ALA A 547 -25.43 -10.16 -22.97
CA ALA A 547 -24.76 -10.75 -21.81
C ALA A 547 -25.48 -12.01 -21.31
N LYS A 548 -26.82 -12.00 -21.24
CA LYS A 548 -27.63 -13.17 -20.87
C LYS A 548 -27.50 -14.33 -21.86
N ALA A 549 -27.44 -14.06 -23.17
CA ALA A 549 -27.21 -15.08 -24.18
C ALA A 549 -25.79 -15.68 -24.09
N LEU A 550 -24.80 -14.81 -23.87
CA LEU A 550 -23.40 -15.20 -23.70
C LEU A 550 -23.21 -16.04 -22.43
N VAL A 551 -23.76 -15.64 -21.26
CA VAL A 551 -23.58 -16.41 -20.01
C VAL A 551 -24.26 -17.78 -20.07
N LYS A 552 -25.38 -17.92 -20.80
CA LYS A 552 -26.02 -19.21 -21.05
C LYS A 552 -25.12 -20.14 -21.86
N SER A 553 -24.51 -19.61 -22.92
CA SER A 553 -23.58 -20.34 -23.77
C SER A 553 -22.29 -20.69 -23.00
N TRP A 554 -21.76 -19.73 -22.26
CA TRP A 554 -20.61 -19.89 -21.36
C TRP A 554 -20.86 -20.99 -20.36
N THR A 555 -22.04 -21.04 -19.72
CA THR A 555 -22.39 -22.09 -18.73
C THR A 555 -22.32 -23.48 -19.36
N THR A 556 -22.74 -23.63 -20.61
CA THR A 556 -22.69 -24.91 -21.35
C THR A 556 -21.26 -25.35 -21.64
N LEU A 557 -20.37 -24.41 -21.95
CA LEU A 557 -18.95 -24.68 -22.21
C LEU A 557 -18.13 -24.88 -20.93
N ALA A 558 -18.49 -24.15 -19.88
CA ALA A 558 -17.78 -24.10 -18.60
C ALA A 558 -18.14 -25.26 -17.67
N ALA A 559 -19.40 -25.69 -17.65
CA ALA A 559 -19.84 -26.77 -16.76
C ALA A 559 -19.25 -28.13 -17.20
N SER A 560 -18.73 -28.91 -16.26
CA SER A 560 -18.28 -30.29 -16.49
C SER A 560 -18.42 -31.10 -15.21
N SER A 561 -19.10 -32.25 -15.25
CA SER A 561 -19.16 -33.23 -14.15
C SER A 561 -19.37 -32.61 -12.76
N GLY A 562 -20.27 -31.63 -12.66
CA GLY A 562 -20.58 -30.98 -11.39
C GLY A 562 -19.67 -29.82 -10.99
N LYS A 563 -18.67 -29.43 -11.79
CA LYS A 563 -17.77 -28.30 -11.51
C LYS A 563 -17.66 -27.34 -12.68
N ILE A 564 -16.99 -26.22 -12.44
CA ILE A 564 -16.57 -25.26 -13.47
C ILE A 564 -15.16 -25.63 -13.91
N ARG A 565 -14.98 -25.90 -15.20
CA ARG A 565 -13.66 -26.20 -15.76
C ARG A 565 -12.82 -24.93 -15.93
N TRP A 566 -11.50 -25.02 -15.79
CA TRP A 566 -10.61 -23.88 -16.01
C TRP A 566 -10.51 -23.48 -17.50
N SER A 567 -10.48 -24.47 -18.39
CA SER A 567 -10.33 -24.31 -19.84
C SER A 567 -11.39 -25.08 -20.59
N TYR A 568 -11.99 -24.49 -21.64
CA TYR A 568 -13.00 -25.19 -22.44
C TYR A 568 -12.44 -26.44 -23.11
N GLY A 569 -13.27 -27.48 -23.17
CA GLY A 569 -12.88 -28.77 -23.76
C GLY A 569 -12.08 -29.67 -22.81
N ASP A 570 -11.49 -29.15 -21.74
CA ASP A 570 -10.79 -29.93 -20.73
C ASP A 570 -11.68 -30.17 -19.51
N SER A 571 -12.33 -31.33 -19.46
CA SER A 571 -13.20 -31.75 -18.35
C SER A 571 -12.44 -32.08 -17.06
N SER A 572 -11.12 -32.27 -17.13
CA SER A 572 -10.29 -32.55 -15.96
C SER A 572 -9.87 -31.27 -15.23
N SER A 573 -9.82 -30.15 -15.96
CA SER A 573 -9.34 -28.87 -15.45
C SER A 573 -10.27 -28.24 -14.40
N SER A 574 -9.69 -27.47 -13.48
CA SER A 574 -10.41 -26.68 -12.47
C SER A 574 -9.55 -25.51 -11.98
N GLY A 575 -10.12 -24.49 -11.33
CA GLY A 575 -9.36 -23.31 -10.90
C GLY A 575 -10.19 -22.23 -10.22
N LEU A 576 -9.51 -21.17 -9.77
CA LEU A 576 -10.12 -20.04 -9.08
C LEU A 576 -10.99 -19.19 -10.03
N MET A 577 -12.29 -19.09 -9.75
CA MET A 577 -13.24 -18.27 -10.52
C MET A 577 -13.30 -16.83 -10.01
N TYR A 578 -12.13 -16.19 -9.90
CA TYR A 578 -11.98 -14.89 -9.23
C TYR A 578 -12.73 -13.73 -9.92
N ASN A 579 -13.02 -13.82 -11.23
CA ASN A 579 -13.73 -12.75 -11.94
C ASN A 579 -15.23 -12.69 -11.61
N PHE A 580 -15.80 -13.70 -10.96
CA PHE A 580 -17.17 -13.63 -10.45
C PHE A 580 -17.35 -12.55 -9.38
N MET A 581 -16.26 -12.16 -8.71
CA MET A 581 -16.30 -11.09 -7.71
C MET A 581 -16.92 -9.81 -8.31
N ALA A 582 -16.60 -9.47 -9.55
CA ALA A 582 -17.14 -8.28 -10.20
C ALA A 582 -18.67 -8.31 -10.36
N ASP A 583 -19.26 -9.46 -10.73
CA ASP A 583 -20.72 -9.62 -10.80
C ASP A 583 -21.37 -9.38 -9.43
N LYS A 584 -20.76 -9.93 -8.37
CA LYS A 584 -21.25 -9.82 -7.00
C LYS A 584 -21.08 -8.40 -6.43
N LEU A 585 -19.90 -7.81 -6.56
CA LEU A 585 -19.59 -6.47 -6.06
C LEU A 585 -20.45 -5.42 -6.74
N LEU A 586 -20.63 -5.54 -8.06
CA LEU A 586 -21.48 -4.65 -8.83
C LEU A 586 -22.97 -5.01 -8.72
N GLN A 587 -23.37 -6.14 -8.13
CA GLN A 587 -24.76 -6.59 -8.06
C GLN A 587 -25.44 -6.68 -9.43
N LEU A 588 -24.72 -7.20 -10.42
CA LEU A 588 -25.25 -7.35 -11.79
C LEU A 588 -26.23 -8.53 -11.92
N ASN A 589 -26.11 -9.51 -11.01
CA ASN A 589 -26.95 -10.71 -10.96
C ASN A 589 -27.00 -11.44 -12.32
N LEU A 590 -25.87 -11.48 -13.04
CA LEU A 590 -25.78 -12.12 -14.35
C LEU A 590 -25.66 -13.65 -14.23
N LEU A 591 -24.96 -14.12 -13.21
CA LEU A 591 -24.65 -15.54 -13.05
C LEU A 591 -25.91 -16.33 -12.64
N PRO A 592 -26.33 -17.36 -13.40
CA PRO A 592 -27.52 -18.13 -13.07
C PRO A 592 -27.29 -19.04 -11.85
N PHE A 593 -28.36 -19.42 -11.17
CA PHE A 593 -28.33 -20.30 -9.98
C PHE A 593 -27.52 -21.59 -10.18
N THR A 594 -27.58 -22.18 -11.39
CA THR A 594 -26.79 -23.37 -11.76
C THR A 594 -25.29 -23.18 -11.58
N VAL A 595 -24.77 -21.96 -11.72
CA VAL A 595 -23.35 -21.64 -11.48
C VAL A 595 -23.03 -21.68 -9.99
N SER A 596 -23.94 -21.23 -9.13
CA SER A 596 -23.80 -21.35 -7.67
C SER A 596 -23.72 -22.81 -7.22
N ASP A 597 -24.51 -23.70 -7.84
CA ASP A 597 -24.44 -25.14 -7.57
C ASP A 597 -23.10 -25.76 -8.00
N LEU A 598 -22.55 -25.35 -9.14
CA LEU A 598 -21.24 -25.80 -9.59
C LEU A 598 -20.11 -25.30 -8.67
N LEU A 599 -20.22 -24.08 -8.14
CA LEU A 599 -19.28 -23.58 -7.13
C LEU A 599 -19.39 -24.37 -5.83
N ASN A 600 -20.60 -24.73 -5.40
CA ASN A 600 -20.82 -25.59 -4.22
C ASN A 600 -20.12 -26.95 -4.36
N GLN A 601 -20.16 -27.55 -5.54
CA GLN A 601 -19.53 -28.84 -5.79
C GLN A 601 -18.00 -28.71 -5.97
N HIS A 602 -17.54 -27.65 -6.64
CA HIS A 602 -16.11 -27.33 -6.74
C HIS A 602 -15.49 -27.00 -5.38
N SER A 603 -16.30 -26.50 -4.43
CA SER A 603 -15.88 -26.24 -3.05
C SER A 603 -15.27 -27.48 -2.39
N VAL A 604 -15.72 -28.70 -2.73
CA VAL A 604 -15.17 -29.96 -2.20
C VAL A 604 -13.75 -30.22 -2.68
N GLU A 605 -13.45 -29.94 -3.96
CA GLU A 605 -12.07 -30.00 -4.48
C GLU A 605 -11.19 -28.96 -3.78
N MET A 606 -11.76 -27.76 -3.56
CA MET A 606 -11.12 -26.71 -2.77
C MET A 606 -10.95 -27.08 -1.29
N LEU A 607 -11.53 -28.16 -0.76
CA LEU A 607 -11.22 -28.61 0.62
C LEU A 607 -9.90 -29.40 0.69
N LEU A 608 -9.38 -29.89 -0.44
CA LEU A 608 -8.10 -30.62 -0.54
C LEU A 608 -6.91 -29.65 -0.63
N VAL A 609 -6.92 -28.59 0.19
CA VAL A 609 -6.00 -27.46 0.10
C VAL A 609 -4.58 -27.86 0.51
N PRO A 610 -3.55 -27.51 -0.28
CA PRO A 610 -2.17 -27.41 0.20
C PRO A 610 -2.03 -26.44 1.39
N THR A 611 -0.88 -26.48 2.06
CA THR A 611 -0.63 -25.69 3.28
C THR A 611 -0.96 -24.19 3.16
N PHE A 612 -0.70 -23.58 1.99
CA PHE A 612 -0.79 -22.13 1.77
C PHE A 612 -1.95 -21.70 0.86
N GLY A 613 -2.96 -22.54 0.65
CA GLY A 613 -4.13 -22.18 -0.15
C GLY A 613 -4.27 -22.98 -1.44
N PHE A 614 -5.27 -22.60 -2.23
CA PHE A 614 -5.64 -23.32 -3.45
C PHE A 614 -4.84 -22.78 -4.65
N PRO A 615 -4.27 -23.64 -5.52
CA PRO A 615 -3.54 -23.19 -6.71
C PRO A 615 -4.48 -22.45 -7.66
N LEU A 616 -3.93 -21.55 -8.49
CA LEU A 616 -4.73 -20.76 -9.44
C LEU A 616 -5.58 -21.66 -10.36
N SER A 617 -5.02 -22.79 -10.76
CA SER A 617 -5.64 -23.84 -11.58
C SER A 617 -5.05 -25.21 -11.25
N SER A 618 -5.71 -26.28 -11.69
CA SER A 618 -5.31 -27.67 -11.47
C SER A 618 -3.95 -28.06 -12.08
N ASP A 619 -3.48 -27.32 -13.09
CA ASP A 619 -2.19 -27.47 -13.75
C ASP A 619 -1.13 -26.49 -13.22
N SER A 620 -1.42 -25.75 -12.14
CA SER A 620 -0.48 -24.84 -11.48
C SER A 620 -0.08 -25.33 -10.09
N ALA A 621 1.16 -25.03 -9.70
CA ALA A 621 1.63 -25.16 -8.32
C ALA A 621 1.60 -23.83 -7.55
N TYR A 622 1.20 -22.74 -8.22
CA TYR A 622 1.22 -21.39 -7.70
C TYR A 622 -0.19 -20.82 -7.59
N THR A 623 -0.36 -19.85 -6.70
CA THR A 623 -1.59 -19.06 -6.58
C THR A 623 -1.26 -17.57 -6.52
N ARG A 624 -2.31 -16.74 -6.53
CA ARG A 624 -2.22 -15.32 -6.23
C ARG A 624 -3.11 -14.98 -5.04
N SER A 625 -2.62 -14.12 -4.15
CA SER A 625 -3.35 -13.74 -2.93
C SER A 625 -4.63 -12.96 -3.22
N ASP A 626 -4.57 -11.99 -4.14
CA ASP A 626 -5.72 -11.21 -4.60
C ASP A 626 -6.83 -12.11 -5.19
N TRP A 627 -6.48 -13.00 -6.12
CA TRP A 627 -7.44 -13.92 -6.74
C TRP A 627 -8.01 -14.95 -5.77
N SER A 628 -7.22 -15.39 -4.79
CA SER A 628 -7.70 -16.26 -3.72
C SER A 628 -8.75 -15.55 -2.87
N LEU A 629 -8.49 -14.29 -2.50
CA LEU A 629 -9.43 -13.47 -1.73
C LEU A 629 -10.68 -13.09 -2.55
N PHE A 630 -10.53 -12.78 -3.84
CA PHE A 630 -11.67 -12.54 -4.73
C PHE A 630 -12.54 -13.80 -4.84
N SER A 631 -11.93 -14.97 -4.96
CA SER A 631 -12.66 -16.24 -4.95
C SER A 631 -13.35 -16.51 -3.62
N ALA A 632 -12.75 -16.10 -2.49
CA ALA A 632 -13.38 -16.19 -1.18
C ALA A 632 -14.67 -15.36 -1.11
N THR A 633 -14.74 -14.21 -1.80
CA THR A 633 -15.97 -13.38 -1.82
C THR A 633 -17.16 -14.07 -2.48
N VAL A 634 -16.91 -14.97 -3.44
CA VAL A 634 -17.93 -15.69 -4.20
C VAL A 634 -18.02 -17.17 -3.82
N ALA A 635 -17.27 -17.58 -2.80
CA ALA A 635 -17.33 -18.93 -2.26
C ALA A 635 -18.76 -19.27 -1.83
N ALA A 636 -19.16 -20.51 -2.06
CA ALA A 636 -20.54 -20.92 -1.92
C ALA A 636 -20.97 -21.13 -0.45
N ASN A 637 -20.00 -21.30 0.46
CA ASN A 637 -20.21 -21.41 1.90
C ASN A 637 -19.03 -20.79 2.68
N SER A 638 -19.22 -20.57 3.98
CA SER A 638 -18.20 -19.97 4.86
C SER A 638 -16.96 -20.84 5.02
N THR A 639 -17.09 -22.18 5.03
CA THR A 639 -15.94 -23.09 5.16
C THR A 639 -14.95 -22.90 4.02
N THR A 640 -15.42 -22.85 2.77
CA THR A 640 -14.56 -22.63 1.60
C THR A 640 -13.99 -21.21 1.58
N ARG A 641 -14.79 -20.21 1.94
CA ARG A 641 -14.32 -18.83 2.10
C ARG A 641 -13.15 -18.77 3.08
N ASP A 642 -13.33 -19.35 4.27
CA ASP A 642 -12.37 -19.27 5.35
C ASP A 642 -11.10 -20.04 4.99
N LEU A 643 -11.19 -21.19 4.31
CA LEU A 643 -9.99 -21.90 3.82
C LEU A 643 -9.16 -21.09 2.81
N LEU A 644 -9.80 -20.35 1.92
CA LEU A 644 -9.10 -19.47 0.97
C LEU A 644 -8.40 -18.31 1.71
N ILE A 645 -9.09 -17.70 2.68
CA ILE A 645 -8.52 -16.64 3.54
C ILE A 645 -7.35 -17.19 4.37
N ASP A 646 -7.53 -18.34 5.00
CA ASP A 646 -6.55 -18.98 5.88
C ASP A 646 -5.30 -19.40 5.11
N GLY A 647 -5.42 -19.84 3.86
CA GLY A 647 -4.27 -20.14 3.01
C GLY A 647 -3.39 -18.91 2.78
N VAL A 648 -4.01 -17.78 2.42
CA VAL A 648 -3.33 -16.50 2.24
C VAL A 648 -2.73 -16.01 3.56
N HIS A 649 -3.47 -16.11 4.67
CA HIS A 649 -2.99 -15.72 6.00
C HIS A 649 -1.79 -16.55 6.46
N LYS A 650 -1.85 -17.89 6.31
CA LYS A 650 -0.72 -18.79 6.61
C LYS A 650 0.51 -18.40 5.82
N ARG A 651 0.35 -18.04 4.54
CA ARG A 651 1.46 -17.57 3.71
C ARG A 651 1.97 -16.21 4.16
N ALA A 652 1.08 -15.29 4.48
CA ALA A 652 1.43 -13.95 4.96
C ALA A 652 2.18 -14.03 6.29
N SER A 653 1.83 -14.97 7.16
CA SER A 653 2.53 -15.26 8.41
C SER A 653 3.70 -16.25 8.26
N PHE A 654 4.05 -16.67 7.04
CA PHE A 654 5.10 -17.66 6.81
C PHE A 654 6.49 -17.03 6.91
N ASN A 655 6.98 -16.96 8.14
CA ASN A 655 8.19 -16.25 8.53
C ASN A 655 9.51 -17.02 8.32
N SER A 656 9.66 -17.64 7.14
CA SER A 656 10.86 -18.40 6.77
C SER A 656 12.00 -17.48 6.33
N LEU A 657 13.25 -17.88 6.58
CA LEU A 657 14.47 -17.18 6.15
C LEU A 657 14.55 -16.98 4.63
N ALA A 658 13.85 -17.80 3.85
CA ALA A 658 13.78 -17.69 2.39
C ALA A 658 12.80 -16.61 1.88
N SER A 659 11.99 -16.01 2.77
CA SER A 659 11.12 -14.88 2.43
C SER A 659 11.84 -13.56 2.73
N LEU A 660 12.22 -12.83 1.69
CA LEU A 660 12.85 -11.51 1.79
C LEU A 660 11.84 -10.42 1.40
N GLY A 661 11.90 -9.27 2.09
CA GLY A 661 11.15 -8.07 1.73
C GLY A 661 9.65 -8.15 1.99
N ALA A 662 8.91 -7.25 1.34
CA ALA A 662 7.46 -7.19 1.41
C ALA A 662 6.80 -8.48 0.86
N PHE A 663 5.63 -8.81 1.40
CA PHE A 663 4.86 -10.00 1.00
C PHE A 663 4.59 -10.03 -0.51
N SER A 664 4.92 -11.15 -1.16
CA SER A 664 4.68 -11.36 -2.60
C SER A 664 3.28 -11.88 -2.89
N ASN A 665 2.64 -11.33 -3.93
CA ASN A 665 1.30 -11.75 -4.37
C ASN A 665 1.26 -13.22 -4.82
N VAL A 666 2.35 -13.66 -5.46
CA VAL A 666 2.41 -14.94 -6.18
C VAL A 666 3.33 -15.89 -5.43
N TYR A 667 2.81 -17.05 -5.07
CA TYR A 667 3.56 -18.01 -4.27
C TYR A 667 3.11 -19.46 -4.53
N ASN A 668 4.03 -20.38 -4.28
CA ASN A 668 3.78 -21.81 -4.40
C ASN A 668 2.92 -22.27 -3.21
N VAL A 669 1.81 -22.94 -3.49
CA VAL A 669 0.82 -23.30 -2.45
C VAL A 669 1.28 -24.41 -1.50
N ARG A 670 2.32 -25.17 -1.87
CA ARG A 670 2.89 -26.24 -1.03
C ARG A 670 4.08 -25.77 -0.21
N THR A 671 4.98 -24.99 -0.81
CA THR A 671 6.23 -24.56 -0.16
C THR A 671 6.13 -23.18 0.47
N GLY A 672 5.17 -22.36 0.06
CA GLY A 672 5.04 -20.98 0.49
C GLY A 672 6.14 -20.07 -0.06
N LEU A 673 6.99 -20.54 -0.98
CA LEU A 673 8.02 -19.70 -1.59
C LEU A 673 7.39 -18.79 -2.64
N GLY A 674 7.76 -17.51 -2.62
CA GLY A 674 7.30 -16.53 -3.60
C GLY A 674 7.98 -16.74 -4.96
N GLY A 675 7.34 -16.28 -6.03
CA GLY A 675 7.99 -16.14 -7.33
C GLY A 675 9.18 -15.18 -7.24
N THR A 676 10.32 -15.49 -7.87
CA THR A 676 11.47 -14.58 -7.99
C THR A 676 11.22 -13.47 -9.03
N PRO A 677 11.60 -12.20 -8.77
CA PRO A 677 12.21 -11.68 -7.54
C PRO A 677 11.26 -11.79 -6.32
N LEU A 678 11.83 -12.20 -5.18
CA LEU A 678 11.12 -12.73 -4.01
C LEU A 678 10.13 -11.77 -3.31
N ALA A 679 10.06 -10.50 -3.75
CA ALA A 679 9.22 -9.47 -3.16
C ALA A 679 8.50 -8.67 -4.26
N TYR A 680 7.22 -8.35 -4.02
CA TYR A 680 6.45 -7.35 -4.75
C TYR A 680 5.53 -6.67 -3.72
N PRO A 681 5.75 -5.42 -3.28
CA PRO A 681 4.83 -4.73 -2.35
C PRO A 681 3.46 -4.54 -3.00
N ASN A 682 3.39 -4.67 -4.33
CA ASN A 682 2.13 -4.76 -5.04
C ASN A 682 1.29 -6.00 -4.71
N GLY A 683 1.83 -7.00 -4.03
CA GLY A 683 1.04 -8.15 -3.59
C GLY A 683 -0.01 -7.84 -2.54
N PHE A 684 0.02 -6.64 -1.97
CA PHE A 684 -1.01 -6.14 -1.07
C PHE A 684 -1.64 -4.81 -1.53
N SER A 685 -1.05 -4.11 -2.51
CA SER A 685 -1.79 -3.05 -3.21
C SER A 685 -2.89 -3.61 -4.12
N ARG A 686 -2.74 -4.88 -4.52
CA ARG A 686 -3.68 -5.70 -5.29
C ARG A 686 -4.61 -6.53 -4.41
#